data_AF-A0A442IHI7-F1
#
_entry.id   AF-A0A442IHI7-F1
#
_cell.length_a   1.000
_cell.length_b   1.000
_cell.length_c   1.000
_cell.angle_alpha   90.00
_cell.angle_beta   90.00
_cell.angle_gamma   90.00
#
_symmetry.space_group_name_H-M   'P 1'
#
loop_
_entity.id
_entity.type
_entity.pdbx_description
1 polymer ?
#
loop_
_entity_poly.entity_id
_entity_poly.type
_entity_poly.pdbx_seq_one_letter_code
_entity_poly.pdbx_strand_id
1 'polypeptide(L)'
;MAHNPLVSIVVPAHNAEATLARALDCLVDQEIADWEAIIVDDASTDRTPAIIAGYVEHDARFRTLSSCAYSAAAARNSGISIARGQWLMFLDADDWVDASFLAKMLTALKAAPDAVAAYCGSRRMMPDGELTPSSIATEVASQPFETFARRCAIRAHAVLVERKTIVELGGFDVSLRTCEDWDLWQRLARLGKPWLMVDEPLAFHQVSPNSLSRNSAQMLADAEIVIARGFSPDPRVEHPASAHANGAIEANGRTAAEALAWFALWNAASDCGRGLRSINPQFLRALPAGRKWVREIAEVVLDGLMVGSLSVPAQMAARWDKFGGPLTELVIELGKVWDDPAAGRRVQYHLEQMLLDFDDLAAPRRLALTLGIRVDARNPNAIELPEGIDQIYACLMIDGRIEARVQFGVLGKVTRRHWIELALNFVPPERLAPQTGGGADKSNRFAADASLSRAERRSDRDSHFGKLARLATEAQGLVRSSAEPAEPLAPPRRTRAVEGHDKDRSSFWNRHFATEDPWNYGSPYEQEKYERQLQILPAGPIGRALELACAEGHFTRQLAPRVGHLTATDISNVAVERARARCSDQPNVDFGVLDFSADTLPGEMDLIVCSEVLYYLDDLAELRRIAKKLVEALAPGGSLISAHAFVLRDNVERTGFDWNTFGAQAISETLAATGGLVLEQSIQTELYRIDRFRRLSPDDVATEPMIDHVPIRAPIGIGIARNIVWGGARALRRDVARSERRQRIPVLMYHGVADDGPAALARFRCTPAAFASQMAWLRANGFHAIMSEQLEWSIANRQPFAGRPVLITFDDGFQNFADHAWPILRANDLTAEVFLVTDLVGETARWDAVSGPPTQLMDAGTVRRLSGEGAFFGSHLATHRAIDGLSSADLAAELLRSRMFVERWTGRPTATFAAPFSVTDRRLGRLARECGYRIGFGGRHGPADLDCDPIDLPRIEIRGDRSLDDFVARLEAVLE
;
A
#
# COMPACT_ATOMS: atom_id res chain seq x y z
N MET A 1 -56.94 -28.43 -34.57
CA MET A 1 -55.70 -27.73 -34.98
C MET A 1 -54.56 -28.39 -34.23
N ALA A 2 -53.48 -28.78 -34.90
CA ALA A 2 -52.32 -29.36 -34.20
C ALA A 2 -51.74 -28.28 -33.25
N HIS A 3 -51.58 -28.62 -31.96
CA HIS A 3 -50.95 -27.74 -30.99
C HIS A 3 -49.48 -27.54 -31.40
N ASN A 4 -49.05 -26.29 -31.60
CA ASN A 4 -47.63 -26.00 -31.82
C ASN A 4 -46.93 -26.03 -30.45
N PRO A 5 -45.78 -26.73 -30.32
CA PRO A 5 -45.05 -26.76 -29.06
C PRO A 5 -44.53 -25.37 -28.69
N LEU A 6 -44.26 -25.12 -27.41
CA LEU A 6 -43.63 -23.87 -26.96
C LEU A 6 -42.13 -23.82 -27.34
N VAL A 7 -41.44 -24.97 -27.24
CA VAL A 7 -40.01 -25.11 -27.53
C VAL A 7 -39.77 -26.23 -28.56
N SER A 8 -38.93 -25.98 -29.56
CA SER A 8 -38.35 -27.03 -30.41
C SER A 8 -36.90 -27.24 -30.05
N ILE A 9 -36.54 -28.48 -29.73
CA ILE A 9 -35.20 -28.89 -29.34
C ILE A 9 -34.57 -29.62 -30.52
N VAL A 10 -33.49 -29.09 -31.07
CA VAL A 10 -32.81 -29.70 -32.22
C VAL A 10 -31.59 -30.48 -31.71
N VAL A 11 -31.56 -31.78 -32.00
CA VAL A 11 -30.52 -32.71 -31.52
C VAL A 11 -29.74 -33.26 -32.72
N PRO A 12 -28.59 -32.68 -33.10
CA PRO A 12 -27.74 -33.28 -34.12
C PRO A 12 -27.07 -34.55 -33.56
N ALA A 13 -27.18 -35.67 -34.28
CA ALA A 13 -26.60 -36.94 -33.87
C ALA A 13 -25.79 -37.56 -35.02
N HIS A 14 -24.56 -37.96 -34.74
CA HIS A 14 -23.73 -38.75 -35.64
C HIS A 14 -22.89 -39.71 -34.80
N ASN A 15 -23.10 -41.01 -34.95
CA ASN A 15 -22.39 -42.05 -34.20
C ASN A 15 -22.35 -41.79 -32.67
N ALA A 16 -23.52 -41.52 -32.09
CA ALA A 16 -23.71 -41.13 -30.70
C ALA A 16 -24.28 -42.26 -29.83
N GLU A 17 -24.06 -43.54 -30.18
CA GLU A 17 -24.63 -44.69 -29.47
C GLU A 17 -24.37 -44.65 -27.95
N ALA A 18 -23.20 -44.17 -27.54
CA ALA A 18 -22.78 -44.16 -26.14
C ALA A 18 -23.44 -43.09 -25.27
N THR A 19 -24.00 -42.02 -25.87
CA THR A 19 -24.41 -40.82 -25.12
C THR A 19 -25.82 -40.35 -25.42
N LEU A 20 -26.36 -40.65 -26.61
CA LEU A 20 -27.64 -40.11 -27.07
C LEU A 20 -28.79 -40.43 -26.12
N ALA A 21 -28.84 -41.64 -25.56
CA ALA A 21 -29.91 -42.03 -24.64
C ALA A 21 -30.01 -41.06 -23.45
N ARG A 22 -28.90 -40.73 -22.80
CA ARG A 22 -28.90 -39.77 -21.67
C ARG A 22 -29.31 -38.36 -22.11
N ALA A 23 -28.86 -37.93 -23.29
CA ALA A 23 -29.25 -36.63 -23.84
C ALA A 23 -30.77 -36.55 -24.07
N LEU A 24 -31.41 -37.64 -24.51
CA LEU A 24 -32.86 -37.69 -24.72
C LEU A 24 -33.64 -37.91 -23.41
N ASP A 25 -33.12 -38.70 -22.47
CA ASP A 25 -33.72 -38.92 -21.14
C ASP A 25 -33.90 -37.60 -20.40
N CYS A 26 -32.92 -36.69 -20.46
CA CYS A 26 -33.04 -35.38 -19.79
C CYS A 26 -34.18 -34.51 -20.33
N LEU A 27 -34.62 -34.76 -21.58
CA LEU A 27 -35.77 -34.09 -22.17
C LEU A 27 -37.07 -34.69 -21.64
N VAL A 28 -37.13 -36.01 -21.51
CA VAL A 28 -38.27 -36.72 -20.90
C VAL A 28 -38.52 -36.22 -19.48
N ASP A 29 -37.45 -35.96 -18.73
CA ASP A 29 -37.47 -35.51 -17.34
C ASP A 29 -37.83 -34.02 -17.15
N GLN A 30 -38.00 -33.25 -18.23
CA GLN A 30 -38.31 -31.82 -18.10
C GLN A 30 -39.65 -31.58 -17.39
N GLU A 31 -39.67 -30.59 -16.48
CA GLU A 31 -40.86 -30.19 -15.70
C GLU A 31 -42.00 -29.64 -16.59
N ILE A 32 -41.70 -29.26 -17.82
CA ILE A 32 -42.68 -28.80 -18.82
C ILE A 32 -42.76 -29.83 -19.94
N ALA A 33 -43.98 -30.17 -20.35
CA ALA A 33 -44.24 -31.13 -21.43
C ALA A 33 -44.42 -30.49 -22.83
N ASP A 34 -44.57 -29.16 -22.91
CA ASP A 34 -44.89 -28.43 -24.15
C ASP A 34 -43.64 -28.14 -25.01
N TRP A 35 -43.01 -29.22 -25.48
CA TRP A 35 -41.85 -29.19 -26.35
C TRP A 35 -41.93 -30.29 -27.41
N GLU A 36 -41.17 -30.12 -28.49
CA GLU A 36 -40.83 -31.21 -29.43
C GLU A 36 -39.30 -31.35 -29.54
N ALA A 37 -38.83 -32.56 -29.77
CA ALA A 37 -37.42 -32.84 -30.03
C ALA A 37 -37.25 -33.38 -31.46
N ILE A 38 -36.35 -32.75 -32.22
CA ILE A 38 -36.06 -33.07 -33.62
C ILE A 38 -34.65 -33.63 -33.66
N ILE A 39 -34.55 -34.94 -33.70
CA ILE A 39 -33.28 -35.66 -33.72
C ILE A 39 -32.85 -35.79 -35.18
N VAL A 40 -31.74 -35.14 -35.53
CA VAL A 40 -31.20 -35.12 -36.88
C VAL A 40 -30.07 -36.13 -36.97
N ASP A 41 -30.36 -37.32 -37.48
CA ASP A 41 -29.37 -38.39 -37.69
C ASP A 41 -28.56 -38.09 -38.95
N ASP A 42 -27.32 -37.63 -38.76
CA ASP A 42 -26.41 -37.20 -39.82
C ASP A 42 -25.51 -38.36 -40.29
N ALA A 43 -26.14 -39.38 -40.87
CA ALA A 43 -25.51 -40.57 -41.43
C ALA A 43 -24.73 -41.42 -40.40
N SER A 44 -25.38 -41.77 -39.27
CA SER A 44 -24.81 -42.71 -38.30
C SER A 44 -24.67 -44.13 -38.87
N THR A 45 -23.66 -44.83 -38.38
CA THR A 45 -23.31 -46.21 -38.77
C THR A 45 -23.31 -47.20 -37.59
N ASP A 46 -23.48 -46.69 -36.37
CA ASP A 46 -23.59 -47.45 -35.12
C ASP A 46 -25.07 -47.66 -34.72
N ARG A 47 -25.36 -47.97 -33.45
CA ARG A 47 -26.76 -48.17 -32.99
C ARG A 47 -27.53 -46.87 -32.76
N THR A 48 -27.00 -45.69 -33.09
CA THR A 48 -27.70 -44.41 -32.97
C THR A 48 -29.09 -44.43 -33.61
N PRO A 49 -29.29 -44.91 -34.86
CA PRO A 49 -30.62 -44.93 -35.48
C PRO A 49 -31.63 -45.82 -34.73
N ALA A 50 -31.15 -46.91 -34.13
CA ALA A 50 -31.98 -47.82 -33.34
C ALA A 50 -32.41 -47.17 -32.00
N ILE A 51 -31.53 -46.38 -31.38
CA ILE A 51 -31.88 -45.60 -30.17
C ILE A 51 -32.95 -44.56 -30.55
N ILE A 52 -32.76 -43.80 -31.62
CA ILE A 52 -33.72 -42.79 -32.09
C ILE A 52 -35.09 -43.42 -32.34
N ALA A 53 -35.13 -44.55 -33.05
CA ALA A 53 -36.38 -45.26 -33.34
C ALA A 53 -37.13 -45.64 -32.06
N GLY A 54 -36.40 -46.08 -31.02
CA GLY A 54 -36.97 -46.37 -29.71
C GLY A 54 -37.69 -45.16 -29.10
N TYR A 55 -37.07 -43.98 -29.06
CA TYR A 55 -37.72 -42.79 -28.50
C TYR A 55 -38.92 -42.32 -29.32
N VAL A 56 -38.82 -42.33 -30.65
CA VAL A 56 -39.93 -41.92 -31.54
C VAL A 56 -41.14 -42.86 -31.43
N GLU A 57 -40.92 -44.16 -31.18
CA GLU A 57 -42.01 -45.13 -30.96
C GLU A 57 -42.72 -44.92 -29.62
N HIS A 58 -41.99 -44.54 -28.58
CA HIS A 58 -42.52 -44.43 -27.22
C HIS A 58 -43.10 -43.05 -26.88
N ASP A 59 -42.61 -41.97 -27.49
CA ASP A 59 -43.04 -40.60 -27.18
C ASP A 59 -43.12 -39.73 -28.45
N ALA A 60 -44.35 -39.32 -28.77
CA ALA A 60 -44.69 -38.56 -29.98
C ALA A 60 -44.08 -37.14 -30.03
N ARG A 61 -43.48 -36.66 -28.92
CA ARG A 61 -42.71 -35.41 -28.90
C ARG A 61 -41.38 -35.54 -29.63
N PHE A 62 -40.84 -36.76 -29.78
CA PHE A 62 -39.62 -37.02 -30.55
C PHE A 62 -39.94 -37.25 -32.03
N ARG A 63 -39.16 -36.61 -32.89
CA ARG A 63 -39.22 -36.72 -34.35
C ARG A 63 -37.82 -36.95 -34.88
N THR A 64 -37.69 -37.81 -35.89
CA THR A 64 -36.41 -38.06 -36.56
C THR A 64 -36.34 -37.35 -37.91
N LEU A 65 -35.15 -36.90 -38.29
CA LEU A 65 -34.82 -36.38 -39.61
C LEU A 65 -33.48 -36.98 -40.05
N SER A 66 -33.43 -37.64 -41.20
CA SER A 66 -32.17 -38.13 -41.76
C SER A 66 -31.44 -37.01 -42.51
N SER A 67 -30.14 -36.91 -42.28
CA SER A 67 -29.19 -36.00 -42.92
C SER A 67 -27.96 -36.79 -43.39
N CYS A 68 -27.23 -36.24 -44.37
CA CYS A 68 -25.95 -36.78 -44.85
C CYS A 68 -24.94 -35.65 -45.10
N ALA A 69 -25.01 -34.60 -44.29
CA ALA A 69 -24.22 -33.38 -44.41
C ALA A 69 -22.84 -33.49 -43.73
N TYR A 70 -22.68 -34.41 -42.78
CA TYR A 70 -21.47 -34.56 -41.95
C TYR A 70 -21.04 -33.22 -41.32
N SER A 71 -22.00 -32.49 -40.77
CA SER A 71 -21.84 -31.15 -40.22
C SER A 71 -22.93 -30.84 -39.18
N ALA A 72 -22.51 -30.56 -37.95
CA ALA A 72 -23.41 -30.17 -36.87
C ALA A 72 -24.22 -28.91 -37.23
N ALA A 73 -23.59 -27.90 -37.85
CA ALA A 73 -24.27 -26.70 -38.32
C ALA A 73 -25.37 -27.01 -39.35
N ALA A 74 -25.08 -27.88 -40.33
CA ALA A 74 -26.05 -28.26 -41.36
C ALA A 74 -27.19 -29.12 -40.80
N ALA A 75 -26.87 -30.04 -39.88
CA ALA A 75 -27.87 -30.82 -39.16
C ALA A 75 -28.80 -29.92 -38.33
N ARG A 76 -28.24 -28.96 -37.56
CA ARG A 76 -29.03 -27.98 -36.81
C ARG A 76 -29.92 -27.13 -37.72
N ASN A 77 -29.40 -26.65 -38.85
CA ASN A 77 -30.19 -25.89 -39.84
C ASN A 77 -31.34 -26.71 -40.43
N SER A 78 -31.11 -27.99 -40.70
CA SER A 78 -32.15 -28.91 -41.18
C SER A 78 -33.25 -29.07 -40.13
N GLY A 79 -32.89 -29.22 -38.85
CA GLY A 79 -33.84 -29.22 -37.74
C GLY A 79 -34.62 -27.90 -37.58
N ILE A 80 -33.94 -26.75 -37.68
CA ILE A 80 -34.57 -25.41 -37.62
C ILE A 80 -35.67 -25.26 -38.68
N SER A 81 -35.43 -25.78 -39.90
CA SER A 81 -36.36 -25.63 -41.02
C SER A 81 -37.73 -26.28 -40.78
N ILE A 82 -37.79 -27.32 -39.95
CA ILE A 82 -39.01 -28.08 -39.63
C ILE A 82 -39.50 -27.90 -38.19
N ALA A 83 -38.79 -27.09 -37.39
CA ALA A 83 -39.14 -26.72 -36.03
C ALA A 83 -40.42 -25.86 -35.99
N ARG A 84 -41.33 -26.14 -35.06
CA ARG A 84 -42.62 -25.45 -34.92
C ARG A 84 -42.72 -24.57 -33.68
N GLY A 85 -41.77 -24.72 -32.75
CA GLY A 85 -41.71 -24.02 -31.48
C GLY A 85 -41.49 -22.51 -31.63
N GLN A 86 -41.93 -21.75 -30.63
CA GLN A 86 -41.59 -20.34 -30.54
C GLN A 86 -40.10 -20.16 -30.21
N TRP A 87 -39.60 -20.98 -29.29
CA TRP A 87 -38.22 -20.99 -28.83
C TRP A 87 -37.46 -22.20 -29.37
N LEU A 88 -36.16 -22.03 -29.61
CA LEU A 88 -35.23 -23.09 -30.00
C LEU A 88 -34.25 -23.38 -28.88
N MET A 89 -33.95 -24.66 -28.73
CA MET A 89 -32.80 -25.18 -27.98
C MET A 89 -31.96 -26.04 -28.91
N PHE A 90 -30.63 -26.00 -28.79
CA PHE A 90 -29.72 -26.87 -29.53
C PHE A 90 -29.01 -27.79 -28.54
N LEU A 91 -29.43 -29.06 -28.48
CA LEU A 91 -28.87 -30.03 -27.55
C LEU A 91 -27.95 -30.99 -28.29
N ASP A 92 -26.66 -30.99 -27.96
CA ASP A 92 -25.72 -31.93 -28.54
C ASP A 92 -25.96 -33.35 -27.98
N ALA A 93 -25.72 -34.37 -28.82
CA ALA A 93 -26.04 -35.76 -28.50
C ALA A 93 -25.22 -36.37 -27.35
N ASP A 94 -24.26 -35.62 -26.80
CA ASP A 94 -23.44 -35.98 -25.63
C ASP A 94 -23.67 -35.11 -24.39
N ASP A 95 -24.51 -34.08 -24.49
CA ASP A 95 -24.80 -33.13 -23.42
C ASP A 95 -26.19 -33.36 -22.80
N TRP A 96 -26.46 -32.70 -21.67
CA TRP A 96 -27.79 -32.74 -21.04
C TRP A 96 -28.07 -31.46 -20.23
N VAL A 97 -29.33 -31.29 -19.85
CA VAL A 97 -29.78 -30.18 -19.01
C VAL A 97 -30.55 -30.70 -17.80
N ASP A 98 -30.61 -29.86 -16.76
CA ASP A 98 -31.40 -30.12 -15.56
C ASP A 98 -32.91 -30.21 -15.88
N ALA A 99 -33.66 -31.01 -15.12
CA ALA A 99 -35.11 -31.16 -15.29
C ALA A 99 -35.88 -29.82 -15.22
N SER A 100 -35.36 -28.85 -14.48
CA SER A 100 -35.97 -27.51 -14.35
C SER A 100 -35.56 -26.51 -15.45
N PHE A 101 -34.69 -26.90 -16.39
CA PHE A 101 -34.12 -26.01 -17.41
C PHE A 101 -35.21 -25.28 -18.20
N LEU A 102 -36.10 -25.99 -18.90
CA LEU A 102 -37.12 -25.33 -19.73
C LEU A 102 -38.04 -24.45 -18.88
N ALA A 103 -38.41 -24.89 -17.67
CA ALA A 103 -39.30 -24.14 -16.78
C ALA A 103 -38.71 -22.79 -16.36
N LYS A 104 -37.44 -22.78 -15.91
CA LYS A 104 -36.77 -21.56 -15.45
C LYS A 104 -36.50 -20.59 -16.60
N MET A 105 -36.06 -21.13 -17.74
CA MET A 105 -35.71 -20.33 -18.92
C MET A 105 -36.95 -19.66 -19.52
N LEU A 106 -38.06 -20.41 -19.65
CA LEU A 106 -39.34 -19.85 -20.11
C LEU A 106 -39.94 -18.86 -19.11
N THR A 107 -39.76 -19.09 -17.81
CA THR A 107 -40.20 -18.14 -16.77
C THR A 107 -39.48 -16.80 -16.92
N ALA A 108 -38.16 -16.81 -17.14
CA ALA A 108 -37.39 -15.60 -17.41
C ALA A 108 -37.89 -14.89 -18.67
N LEU A 109 -38.02 -15.61 -19.79
CA LEU A 109 -38.49 -15.05 -21.08
C LEU A 109 -39.90 -14.47 -20.98
N LYS A 110 -40.80 -15.11 -20.22
CA LYS A 110 -42.16 -14.61 -19.99
C LYS A 110 -42.17 -13.28 -19.24
N ALA A 111 -41.20 -13.04 -18.36
CA ALA A 111 -41.09 -11.80 -17.59
C ALA A 111 -40.57 -10.61 -18.42
N ALA A 112 -39.92 -10.86 -19.57
CA ALA A 112 -39.38 -9.84 -20.45
C ALA A 112 -39.68 -10.16 -21.93
N PRO A 113 -40.86 -9.78 -22.44
CA PRO A 113 -41.32 -10.14 -23.80
C PRO A 113 -40.44 -9.65 -24.95
N ASP A 114 -39.61 -8.63 -24.74
CA ASP A 114 -38.70 -8.08 -25.76
C ASP A 114 -37.36 -8.84 -25.86
N ALA A 115 -37.11 -9.79 -24.95
CA ALA A 115 -35.89 -10.58 -24.94
C ALA A 115 -35.86 -11.59 -26.10
N VAL A 116 -34.66 -11.80 -26.67
CA VAL A 116 -34.44 -12.80 -27.74
C VAL A 116 -33.82 -14.09 -27.26
N ALA A 117 -33.29 -14.09 -26.04
CA ALA A 117 -32.63 -15.23 -25.47
C ALA A 117 -32.72 -15.23 -23.95
N ALA A 118 -32.78 -16.43 -23.38
CA ALA A 118 -32.42 -16.69 -21.99
C ALA A 118 -31.26 -17.68 -21.96
N TYR A 119 -30.33 -17.53 -21.02
CA TYR A 119 -29.18 -18.42 -20.85
C TYR A 119 -28.95 -18.75 -19.37
N CYS A 120 -28.27 -19.86 -19.11
CA CYS A 120 -27.93 -20.29 -17.75
C CYS A 120 -26.43 -20.58 -17.59
N GLY A 121 -26.01 -20.84 -16.35
CA GLY A 121 -24.68 -21.37 -16.07
C GLY A 121 -24.50 -22.79 -16.59
N SER A 122 -23.25 -23.24 -16.72
CA SER A 122 -22.93 -24.61 -17.15
C SER A 122 -21.81 -25.24 -16.32
N ARG A 123 -21.76 -26.57 -16.32
CA ARG A 123 -20.69 -27.37 -15.74
C ARG A 123 -20.15 -28.34 -16.79
N ARG A 124 -18.87 -28.67 -16.73
CA ARG A 124 -18.28 -29.73 -17.54
C ARG A 124 -18.24 -31.02 -16.73
N MET A 125 -18.64 -32.13 -17.33
CA MET A 125 -18.41 -33.46 -16.80
C MET A 125 -17.20 -34.08 -17.48
N MET A 126 -16.24 -34.49 -16.64
CA MET A 126 -15.05 -35.21 -17.08
C MET A 126 -15.37 -36.70 -17.31
N PRO A 127 -14.53 -37.45 -18.04
CA PRO A 127 -14.79 -38.86 -18.34
C PRO A 127 -14.93 -39.79 -17.11
N ASP A 128 -14.45 -39.36 -15.95
CA ASP A 128 -14.61 -40.07 -14.67
C ASP A 128 -15.92 -39.74 -13.94
N GLY A 129 -16.77 -38.88 -14.51
CA GLY A 129 -18.06 -38.47 -13.94
C GLY A 129 -17.97 -37.24 -13.03
N GLU A 130 -16.77 -36.73 -12.74
CA GLU A 130 -16.59 -35.55 -11.90
C GLU A 130 -16.98 -34.26 -12.63
N LEU A 131 -17.57 -33.32 -11.89
CA LEU A 131 -18.06 -32.05 -12.43
C LEU A 131 -17.12 -30.89 -12.07
N THR A 132 -16.82 -30.05 -13.05
CA THR A 132 -16.10 -28.79 -12.80
C THR A 132 -16.92 -27.83 -11.94
N PRO A 133 -16.28 -26.79 -11.37
CA PRO A 133 -17.01 -25.62 -10.89
C PRO A 133 -17.98 -25.06 -11.94
N SER A 134 -19.04 -24.41 -11.47
CA SER A 134 -20.00 -23.69 -12.33
C SER A 134 -19.31 -22.55 -13.07
N SER A 135 -19.70 -22.34 -14.32
CA SER A 135 -19.28 -21.21 -15.15
C SER A 135 -20.51 -20.49 -15.71
N ILE A 136 -20.57 -19.18 -15.52
CA ILE A 136 -21.63 -18.30 -16.05
C ILE A 136 -21.02 -16.96 -16.48
N ALA A 137 -21.35 -16.50 -17.68
CA ALA A 137 -20.87 -15.22 -18.21
C ALA A 137 -21.86 -14.10 -17.89
N THR A 138 -21.66 -13.44 -16.74
CA THR A 138 -22.56 -12.37 -16.27
C THR A 138 -22.60 -11.16 -17.20
N GLU A 139 -21.53 -10.94 -17.98
CA GLU A 139 -21.40 -9.81 -18.91
C GLU A 139 -22.35 -9.92 -20.10
N VAL A 140 -22.84 -11.12 -20.42
CA VAL A 140 -23.80 -11.29 -21.53
C VAL A 140 -25.12 -10.59 -21.22
N ALA A 141 -25.55 -10.56 -19.95
CA ALA A 141 -26.79 -9.87 -19.55
C ALA A 141 -26.72 -8.35 -19.74
N SER A 142 -25.52 -7.76 -19.63
CA SER A 142 -25.34 -6.30 -19.72
C SER A 142 -24.83 -5.83 -21.09
N GLN A 143 -23.96 -6.61 -21.73
CA GLN A 143 -23.32 -6.27 -23.01
C GLN A 143 -23.14 -7.53 -23.88
N PRO A 144 -24.23 -8.12 -24.39
CA PRO A 144 -24.18 -9.40 -25.09
C PRO A 144 -23.30 -9.33 -26.35
N PHE A 145 -23.48 -8.29 -27.17
CA PHE A 145 -22.73 -8.16 -28.41
C PHE A 145 -21.23 -7.96 -28.18
N GLU A 146 -20.86 -7.07 -27.26
CA GLU A 146 -19.45 -6.83 -26.92
C GLU A 146 -18.77 -8.07 -26.33
N THR A 147 -19.52 -8.90 -25.59
CA THR A 147 -19.02 -10.18 -25.08
C THR A 147 -18.81 -11.18 -26.21
N PHE A 148 -19.81 -11.41 -27.05
CA PHE A 148 -19.74 -12.35 -28.18
C PHE A 148 -18.88 -11.86 -29.35
N ALA A 149 -18.49 -10.60 -29.41
CA ALA A 149 -17.47 -10.16 -30.36
C ALA A 149 -16.07 -10.66 -29.99
N ARG A 150 -15.85 -11.02 -28.72
CA ARG A 150 -14.52 -11.30 -28.15
C ARG A 150 -14.32 -12.73 -27.67
N ARG A 151 -15.38 -13.43 -27.27
CA ARG A 151 -15.29 -14.82 -26.79
C ARG A 151 -16.59 -15.59 -26.98
N CYS A 152 -16.50 -16.91 -27.09
CA CYS A 152 -17.64 -17.80 -26.94
C CYS A 152 -18.02 -17.93 -25.46
N ALA A 153 -19.05 -17.22 -25.04
CA ALA A 153 -19.44 -17.10 -23.63
C ALA A 153 -20.49 -18.12 -23.17
N ILE A 154 -21.21 -18.75 -24.11
CA ILE A 154 -22.37 -19.59 -23.82
C ILE A 154 -22.34 -20.83 -24.71
N ARG A 155 -22.61 -22.00 -24.13
CA ARG A 155 -22.69 -23.28 -24.87
C ARG A 155 -24.02 -23.39 -25.61
N ALA A 156 -24.04 -24.12 -26.72
CA ALA A 156 -25.22 -24.29 -27.55
C ALA A 156 -26.47 -24.77 -26.80
N HIS A 157 -26.32 -25.69 -25.83
CA HIS A 157 -27.40 -26.25 -25.03
C HIS A 157 -27.76 -25.43 -23.77
N ALA A 158 -27.00 -24.37 -23.46
CA ALA A 158 -27.21 -23.55 -22.26
C ALA A 158 -28.08 -22.30 -22.51
N VAL A 159 -28.79 -22.25 -23.65
CA VAL A 159 -29.54 -21.08 -24.10
C VAL A 159 -30.85 -21.49 -24.80
N LEU A 160 -31.91 -20.74 -24.56
CA LEU A 160 -33.13 -20.72 -25.38
C LEU A 160 -33.14 -19.45 -26.21
N VAL A 161 -33.39 -19.57 -27.52
CA VAL A 161 -33.40 -18.44 -28.46
C VAL A 161 -34.67 -18.38 -29.30
N GLU A 162 -35.09 -17.18 -29.69
CA GLU A 162 -36.33 -17.00 -30.47
C GLU A 162 -36.19 -17.58 -31.89
N ARG A 163 -37.05 -18.55 -32.24
CA ARG A 163 -36.98 -19.25 -33.55
C ARG A 163 -37.05 -18.28 -34.72
N LYS A 164 -38.00 -17.34 -34.67
CA LYS A 164 -38.26 -16.38 -35.76
C LYS A 164 -36.99 -15.61 -36.09
N THR A 165 -36.33 -15.06 -35.06
CA THR A 165 -35.10 -14.30 -35.21
C THR A 165 -33.94 -15.17 -35.75
N ILE A 166 -33.79 -16.42 -35.29
CA ILE A 166 -32.76 -17.32 -35.83
C ILE A 166 -32.97 -17.65 -37.32
N VAL A 167 -34.23 -17.85 -37.74
CA VAL A 167 -34.57 -18.08 -39.16
C VAL A 167 -34.27 -16.85 -40.01
N GLU A 168 -34.62 -15.66 -39.53
CA GLU A 168 -34.32 -14.38 -40.20
C GLU A 168 -32.80 -14.14 -40.34
N LEU A 169 -32.01 -14.57 -39.35
CA LEU A 169 -30.55 -14.53 -39.41
C LEU A 169 -29.92 -15.60 -40.31
N GLY A 170 -30.71 -16.52 -40.88
CA GLY A 170 -30.23 -17.57 -41.78
C GLY A 170 -29.64 -18.81 -41.09
N GLY A 171 -29.84 -18.96 -39.78
CA GLY A 171 -29.33 -20.12 -39.00
C GLY A 171 -27.81 -20.12 -38.82
N PHE A 172 -27.23 -21.32 -38.64
CA PHE A 172 -25.80 -21.53 -38.45
C PHE A 172 -25.00 -21.38 -39.76
N ASP A 173 -23.80 -20.81 -39.68
CA ASP A 173 -22.88 -20.72 -40.82
C ASP A 173 -22.18 -22.07 -41.03
N VAL A 174 -22.55 -22.77 -42.11
CA VAL A 174 -22.04 -24.12 -42.41
C VAL A 174 -20.59 -24.14 -42.90
N SER A 175 -19.97 -22.97 -43.17
CA SER A 175 -18.54 -22.92 -43.50
C SER A 175 -17.65 -23.10 -42.27
N LEU A 176 -18.18 -22.86 -41.08
CA LEU A 176 -17.46 -23.04 -39.80
C LEU A 176 -17.57 -24.50 -39.35
N ARG A 177 -16.44 -25.09 -38.96
CA ARG A 177 -16.39 -26.46 -38.39
C ARG A 177 -16.50 -26.46 -36.87
N THR A 178 -16.07 -25.36 -36.26
CA THR A 178 -16.16 -25.03 -34.84
C THR A 178 -16.56 -23.57 -34.70
N CYS A 179 -16.96 -23.13 -33.50
CA CYS A 179 -17.39 -21.75 -33.24
C CYS A 179 -18.64 -21.30 -34.03
N GLU A 180 -19.39 -22.23 -34.62
CA GLU A 180 -20.62 -21.95 -35.36
C GLU A 180 -21.75 -21.43 -34.46
N ASP A 181 -21.78 -21.87 -33.20
CA ASP A 181 -22.67 -21.37 -32.16
C ASP A 181 -22.27 -19.95 -31.74
N TRP A 182 -20.98 -19.72 -31.54
CA TRP A 182 -20.42 -18.41 -31.23
C TRP A 182 -20.73 -17.36 -32.32
N ASP A 183 -20.55 -17.69 -33.60
CA ASP A 183 -20.93 -16.82 -34.72
C ASP A 183 -22.43 -16.46 -34.69
N LEU A 184 -23.29 -17.44 -34.39
CA LEU A 184 -24.73 -17.22 -34.32
C LEU A 184 -25.13 -16.33 -33.13
N TRP A 185 -24.55 -16.56 -31.95
CA TRP A 185 -24.79 -15.71 -30.77
C TRP A 185 -24.32 -14.29 -30.99
N GLN A 186 -23.19 -14.11 -31.66
CA GLN A 186 -22.69 -12.79 -32.05
C GLN A 186 -23.67 -12.07 -32.98
N ARG A 187 -24.17 -12.74 -34.03
CA ARG A 187 -25.17 -12.15 -34.94
C ARG A 187 -26.49 -11.82 -34.22
N LEU A 188 -26.96 -12.71 -33.35
CA LEU A 188 -28.18 -12.50 -32.57
C LEU A 188 -28.04 -11.29 -31.62
N ALA A 189 -26.92 -11.19 -30.92
CA ALA A 189 -26.65 -10.08 -30.02
C ALA A 189 -26.48 -8.74 -30.76
N ARG A 190 -26.04 -8.75 -32.02
CA ARG A 190 -25.89 -7.54 -32.86
C ARG A 190 -27.21 -6.80 -33.10
N LEU A 191 -28.34 -7.46 -32.89
CA LEU A 191 -29.68 -6.84 -32.93
C LEU A 191 -29.95 -5.89 -31.75
N GLY A 192 -29.12 -5.91 -30.71
CA GLY A 192 -29.26 -5.04 -29.52
C GLY A 192 -30.47 -5.38 -28.64
N LYS A 193 -31.04 -6.57 -28.77
CA LYS A 193 -32.16 -7.05 -27.96
C LYS A 193 -31.69 -7.71 -26.66
N PRO A 194 -32.49 -7.68 -25.57
CA PRO A 194 -32.09 -8.23 -24.27
C PRO A 194 -31.79 -9.74 -24.27
N TRP A 195 -30.79 -10.11 -23.46
CA TRP A 195 -30.46 -11.49 -23.09
C TRP A 195 -30.68 -11.66 -21.59
N LEU A 196 -31.43 -12.69 -21.19
CA LEU A 196 -31.80 -12.92 -19.80
C LEU A 196 -30.93 -13.99 -19.16
N MET A 197 -30.30 -13.65 -18.04
CA MET A 197 -29.50 -14.61 -17.26
C MET A 197 -30.37 -15.33 -16.23
N VAL A 198 -30.31 -16.65 -16.24
CA VAL A 198 -30.75 -17.53 -15.15
C VAL A 198 -29.51 -17.95 -14.38
N ASP A 199 -29.33 -17.42 -13.16
CA ASP A 199 -28.13 -17.58 -12.34
C ASP A 199 -28.04 -18.96 -11.67
N GLU A 200 -28.16 -20.02 -12.47
CA GLU A 200 -28.12 -21.41 -12.04
C GLU A 200 -27.38 -22.28 -13.07
N PRO A 201 -26.54 -23.25 -12.65
CA PRO A 201 -25.85 -24.15 -13.56
C PRO A 201 -26.74 -25.29 -14.04
N LEU A 202 -27.66 -25.00 -14.96
CA LEU A 202 -28.66 -25.96 -15.47
C LEU A 202 -28.19 -26.76 -16.68
N ALA A 203 -27.00 -26.44 -17.23
CA ALA A 203 -26.44 -27.07 -18.42
C ALA A 203 -25.19 -27.89 -18.11
N PHE A 204 -25.08 -29.09 -18.69
CA PHE A 204 -23.98 -30.01 -18.44
C PHE A 204 -23.35 -30.50 -19.73
N HIS A 205 -22.07 -30.16 -19.90
CA HIS A 205 -21.29 -30.48 -21.09
C HIS A 205 -20.39 -31.69 -20.85
N GLN A 206 -20.56 -32.78 -21.60
CA GLN A 206 -19.65 -33.93 -21.50
C GLN A 206 -18.36 -33.67 -22.29
N VAL A 207 -17.22 -33.67 -21.59
CA VAL A 207 -15.92 -33.55 -22.25
C VAL A 207 -15.40 -34.95 -22.59
N SER A 208 -15.06 -35.20 -23.86
CA SER A 208 -14.50 -36.49 -24.29
C SER A 208 -13.19 -36.32 -25.06
N PRO A 209 -12.37 -37.39 -25.22
CA PRO A 209 -11.15 -37.33 -26.02
C PRO A 209 -11.39 -36.95 -27.50
N ASN A 210 -12.60 -37.22 -28.02
CA ASN A 210 -12.98 -37.04 -29.42
C ASN A 210 -13.74 -35.73 -29.68
N SER A 211 -13.95 -34.89 -28.66
CA SER A 211 -14.64 -33.61 -28.82
C SER A 211 -13.95 -32.72 -29.87
N LEU A 212 -14.74 -32.11 -30.75
CA LEU A 212 -14.25 -31.20 -31.80
C LEU A 212 -13.45 -30.03 -31.22
N SER A 213 -13.82 -29.59 -30.00
CA SER A 213 -13.13 -28.55 -29.24
C SER A 213 -11.70 -28.91 -28.80
N ARG A 214 -11.19 -30.08 -29.18
CA ARG A 214 -9.79 -30.50 -28.98
C ARG A 214 -8.97 -30.35 -30.26
N ASN A 215 -9.55 -29.93 -31.39
CA ASN A 215 -8.80 -29.56 -32.59
C ASN A 215 -8.42 -28.07 -32.53
N SER A 216 -7.36 -27.75 -31.80
CA SER A 216 -6.92 -26.37 -31.53
C SER A 216 -6.60 -25.56 -32.78
N ALA A 217 -6.07 -26.21 -33.83
CA ALA A 217 -5.79 -25.55 -35.10
C ALA A 217 -7.08 -25.11 -35.81
N GLN A 218 -8.09 -25.99 -35.85
CA GLN A 218 -9.40 -25.65 -36.42
C GLN A 218 -10.12 -24.59 -35.57
N MET A 219 -10.09 -24.74 -34.23
CA MET A 219 -10.68 -23.75 -33.32
C MET A 219 -10.09 -22.36 -33.53
N LEU A 220 -8.77 -22.26 -33.65
CA LEU A 220 -8.09 -20.97 -33.83
C LEU A 220 -8.44 -20.35 -35.19
N ALA A 221 -8.49 -21.15 -36.26
CA ALA A 221 -8.86 -20.69 -37.59
C ALA A 221 -10.30 -20.16 -37.65
N ASP A 222 -11.26 -20.88 -37.06
CA ASP A 222 -12.66 -20.45 -37.02
C ASP A 222 -12.85 -19.25 -36.08
N ALA A 223 -12.16 -19.22 -34.93
CA ALA A 223 -12.21 -18.09 -34.00
C ALA A 223 -11.66 -16.80 -34.62
N GLU A 224 -10.61 -16.87 -35.42
CA GLU A 224 -10.07 -15.71 -36.15
C GLU A 224 -11.14 -15.09 -37.07
N ILE A 225 -11.92 -15.94 -37.77
CA ILE A 225 -13.04 -15.51 -38.62
C ILE A 225 -14.15 -14.86 -37.77
N VAL A 226 -14.56 -15.51 -36.68
CA VAL A 226 -15.67 -15.03 -35.83
C VAL A 226 -15.30 -13.72 -35.13
N ILE A 227 -14.07 -13.58 -34.62
CA ILE A 227 -13.59 -12.34 -34.02
C ILE A 227 -13.51 -11.24 -35.08
N ALA A 228 -12.94 -11.52 -36.26
CA ALA A 228 -12.86 -10.51 -37.32
C ALA A 228 -14.26 -9.98 -37.72
N ARG A 229 -15.26 -10.86 -37.80
CA ARG A 229 -16.67 -10.48 -38.00
C ARG A 229 -17.22 -9.66 -36.82
N GLY A 230 -16.85 -9.98 -35.59
CA GLY A 230 -17.24 -9.24 -34.38
C GLY A 230 -16.80 -7.77 -34.41
N PHE A 231 -15.64 -7.49 -34.98
CA PHE A 231 -15.04 -6.15 -35.08
C PHE A 231 -15.27 -5.49 -36.45
N SER A 232 -16.20 -5.99 -37.26
CA SER A 232 -16.56 -5.40 -38.55
C SER A 232 -18.08 -5.35 -38.75
N PRO A 233 -18.58 -4.56 -39.73
CA PRO A 233 -19.95 -4.69 -40.20
C PRO A 233 -20.21 -6.11 -40.71
N ASP A 234 -21.35 -6.69 -40.31
CA ASP A 234 -21.75 -8.02 -40.76
C ASP A 234 -22.98 -7.94 -41.68
N PRO A 235 -22.83 -8.09 -43.01
CA PRO A 235 -23.93 -7.97 -43.96
C PRO A 235 -24.98 -9.07 -43.81
N ARG A 236 -24.71 -10.13 -43.01
CA ARG A 236 -25.68 -11.19 -42.71
C ARG A 236 -26.72 -10.75 -41.68
N VAL A 237 -26.57 -9.57 -41.08
CA VAL A 237 -27.54 -8.95 -40.19
C VAL A 237 -28.11 -7.72 -40.87
N GLU A 238 -29.29 -7.82 -41.48
CA GLU A 238 -29.88 -6.73 -42.28
C GLU A 238 -30.22 -5.48 -41.45
N HIS A 239 -30.59 -5.67 -40.18
CA HIS A 239 -31.05 -4.61 -39.28
C HIS A 239 -30.32 -4.67 -37.93
N PRO A 240 -29.00 -4.39 -37.89
CA PRO A 240 -28.26 -4.37 -36.64
C PRO A 240 -28.68 -3.16 -35.79
N ALA A 241 -28.53 -3.24 -34.47
CA ALA A 241 -28.65 -2.07 -33.63
C ALA A 241 -27.60 -1.03 -34.06
N SER A 242 -27.96 0.26 -34.02
CA SER A 242 -27.07 1.35 -34.47
C SER A 242 -25.71 1.32 -33.79
N ALA A 243 -25.67 0.95 -32.50
CA ALA A 243 -24.46 0.81 -31.70
C ALA A 243 -23.54 -0.36 -32.12
N HIS A 244 -24.05 -1.33 -32.90
CA HIS A 244 -23.33 -2.55 -33.28
C HIS A 244 -23.16 -2.71 -34.80
N ALA A 245 -23.70 -1.76 -35.57
CA ALA A 245 -23.68 -1.78 -37.05
C ALA A 245 -22.25 -1.85 -37.62
N ASN A 246 -21.29 -1.22 -36.95
CA ASN A 246 -19.89 -1.19 -37.38
C ASN A 246 -18.99 -2.21 -36.68
N GLY A 247 -19.55 -3.10 -35.86
CA GLY A 247 -18.78 -4.02 -35.02
C GLY A 247 -18.53 -3.50 -33.60
N ALA A 248 -17.82 -4.31 -32.81
CA ALA A 248 -17.43 -3.99 -31.45
C ALA A 248 -16.43 -2.84 -31.40
N ILE A 249 -16.52 -2.02 -30.36
CA ILE A 249 -15.63 -0.87 -30.17
C ILE A 249 -14.66 -1.12 -29.02
N GLU A 250 -13.45 -0.59 -29.15
CA GLU A 250 -12.38 -0.75 -28.14
C GLU A 250 -12.73 -0.09 -26.80
N ALA A 251 -13.57 0.95 -26.81
CA ALA A 251 -14.05 1.59 -25.58
C ALA A 251 -14.80 0.63 -24.64
N ASN A 252 -15.36 -0.46 -25.19
CA ASN A 252 -16.14 -1.45 -24.45
C ASN A 252 -15.35 -2.71 -24.09
N GLY A 253 -14.04 -2.77 -24.37
CA GLY A 253 -13.19 -3.89 -23.97
C GLY A 253 -12.01 -4.15 -24.90
N ARG A 254 -11.56 -5.40 -24.95
CA ARG A 254 -10.38 -5.83 -25.72
C ARG A 254 -10.47 -5.50 -27.21
N THR A 255 -9.33 -5.31 -27.85
CA THR A 255 -9.22 -5.27 -29.32
C THR A 255 -9.43 -6.68 -29.91
N ALA A 256 -9.62 -6.76 -31.23
CA ALA A 256 -9.71 -8.03 -31.95
C ALA A 256 -8.43 -8.88 -31.76
N ALA A 257 -7.26 -8.24 -31.82
CA ALA A 257 -5.97 -8.90 -31.64
C ALA A 257 -5.82 -9.46 -30.21
N GLU A 258 -6.21 -8.69 -29.20
CA GLU A 258 -6.25 -9.17 -27.82
C GLU A 258 -7.21 -10.35 -27.66
N ALA A 259 -8.46 -10.24 -28.15
CA ALA A 259 -9.46 -11.31 -28.07
C ALA A 259 -8.94 -12.63 -28.67
N LEU A 260 -8.30 -12.56 -29.84
CA LEU A 260 -7.68 -13.72 -30.47
C LEU A 260 -6.53 -14.28 -29.63
N ALA A 261 -5.71 -13.41 -29.01
CA ALA A 261 -4.61 -13.83 -28.17
C ALA A 261 -5.06 -14.53 -26.87
N TRP A 262 -6.17 -14.08 -26.27
CA TRP A 262 -6.80 -14.76 -25.13
C TRP A 262 -7.35 -16.14 -25.51
N PHE A 263 -7.98 -16.25 -26.67
CA PHE A 263 -8.47 -17.53 -27.18
C PHE A 263 -7.30 -18.48 -27.53
N ALA A 264 -6.23 -17.95 -28.11
CA ALA A 264 -5.01 -18.71 -28.39
C ALA A 264 -4.33 -19.22 -27.11
N LEU A 265 -4.32 -18.43 -26.03
CA LEU A 265 -3.83 -18.86 -24.73
C LEU A 265 -4.62 -20.04 -24.16
N TRP A 266 -5.96 -19.99 -24.27
CA TRP A 266 -6.83 -21.09 -23.84
C TRP A 266 -6.54 -22.38 -24.62
N ASN A 267 -6.42 -22.28 -25.95
CA ASN A 267 -6.06 -23.42 -26.81
C ASN A 267 -4.68 -23.98 -26.47
N ALA A 268 -3.70 -23.11 -26.27
CA ALA A 268 -2.35 -23.49 -25.86
C ALA A 268 -2.35 -24.26 -24.53
N ALA A 269 -3.11 -23.79 -23.54
CA ALA A 269 -3.24 -24.48 -22.26
C ALA A 269 -3.94 -25.84 -22.38
N SER A 270 -4.94 -25.96 -23.26
CA SER A 270 -5.59 -27.23 -23.62
C SER A 270 -4.59 -28.20 -24.30
N ASP A 271 -3.74 -27.71 -25.19
CA ASP A 271 -2.66 -28.48 -25.80
C ASP A 271 -1.67 -28.98 -24.74
N CYS A 272 -1.24 -28.10 -23.82
CA CYS A 272 -0.39 -28.48 -22.70
C CYS A 272 -1.02 -29.60 -21.85
N GLY A 273 -2.33 -29.53 -21.58
CA GLY A 273 -3.07 -30.56 -20.84
C GLY A 273 -3.03 -31.95 -21.49
N ARG A 274 -2.80 -32.01 -22.80
CA ARG A 274 -2.59 -33.25 -23.56
C ARG A 274 -1.13 -33.69 -23.64
N GLY A 275 -0.22 -32.96 -22.99
CA GLY A 275 1.23 -33.16 -23.09
C GLY A 275 1.84 -32.60 -24.38
N LEU A 276 1.10 -31.82 -25.17
CA LEU A 276 1.57 -31.24 -26.43
C LEU A 276 2.27 -29.89 -26.19
N ARG A 277 3.23 -29.59 -27.07
CA ARG A 277 3.96 -28.32 -27.11
C ARG A 277 3.57 -27.58 -28.38
N SER A 278 2.49 -26.79 -28.31
CA SER A 278 1.87 -26.20 -29.50
C SER A 278 1.56 -24.74 -29.22
N ILE A 279 2.58 -23.89 -29.40
CA ILE A 279 2.37 -22.44 -29.38
C ILE A 279 3.24 -21.81 -30.44
N ASN A 280 2.59 -21.13 -31.39
CA ASN A 280 3.24 -20.09 -32.15
C ASN A 280 3.18 -18.79 -31.31
N PRO A 281 4.31 -18.27 -30.80
CA PRO A 281 4.32 -17.10 -29.92
C PRO A 281 3.72 -15.84 -30.55
N GLN A 282 3.57 -15.80 -31.89
CA GLN A 282 2.94 -14.67 -32.58
C GLN A 282 1.51 -14.42 -32.12
N PHE A 283 0.72 -15.47 -31.85
CA PHE A 283 -0.66 -15.31 -31.39
C PHE A 283 -0.76 -14.76 -29.96
N LEU A 284 0.30 -14.83 -29.17
CA LEU A 284 0.31 -14.37 -27.78
C LEU A 284 0.79 -12.92 -27.63
N ARG A 285 1.30 -12.28 -28.70
CA ARG A 285 1.90 -10.94 -28.65
C ARG A 285 0.94 -9.84 -28.20
N ALA A 286 -0.35 -9.99 -28.51
CA ALA A 286 -1.36 -9.03 -28.09
C ALA A 286 -1.86 -9.28 -26.66
N LEU A 287 -1.42 -10.34 -25.97
CA LEU A 287 -1.78 -10.50 -24.56
C LEU A 287 -1.17 -9.39 -23.73
N PRO A 288 -1.96 -8.73 -22.87
CA PRO A 288 -1.43 -7.66 -22.07
C PRO A 288 -0.51 -8.20 -20.96
N ALA A 289 0.59 -7.49 -20.72
CA ALA A 289 1.54 -7.81 -19.66
C ALA A 289 1.21 -7.05 -18.36
N GLY A 290 1.73 -7.56 -17.24
CA GLY A 290 1.74 -6.84 -15.96
C GLY A 290 0.83 -7.43 -14.88
N ARG A 291 0.98 -6.91 -13.66
CA ARG A 291 0.41 -7.50 -12.43
C ARG A 291 -1.11 -7.65 -12.44
N LYS A 292 -1.84 -6.68 -13.01
CA LYS A 292 -3.31 -6.70 -13.03
C LYS A 292 -3.92 -7.86 -13.83
N TRP A 293 -3.15 -8.44 -14.76
CA TRP A 293 -3.61 -9.51 -15.65
C TRP A 293 -3.22 -10.92 -15.17
N VAL A 294 -2.34 -11.04 -14.17
CA VAL A 294 -1.80 -12.32 -13.70
C VAL A 294 -2.91 -13.32 -13.35
N ARG A 295 -3.93 -12.86 -12.62
CA ARG A 295 -5.07 -13.69 -12.23
C ARG A 295 -5.87 -14.16 -13.43
N GLU A 296 -6.23 -13.26 -14.33
CA GLU A 296 -7.06 -13.58 -15.49
C GLU A 296 -6.33 -14.52 -16.46
N ILE A 297 -5.02 -14.32 -16.66
CA ILE A 297 -4.16 -15.22 -17.45
C ILE A 297 -4.18 -16.62 -16.82
N ALA A 298 -4.00 -16.72 -15.50
CA ALA A 298 -4.01 -18.01 -14.80
C ALA A 298 -5.38 -18.69 -14.85
N GLU A 299 -6.49 -17.95 -14.75
CA GLU A 299 -7.85 -18.46 -14.89
C GLU A 299 -8.11 -19.03 -16.29
N VAL A 300 -7.70 -18.32 -17.35
CA VAL A 300 -7.81 -18.80 -18.73
C VAL A 300 -6.95 -20.03 -18.99
N VAL A 301 -5.73 -20.05 -18.45
CA VAL A 301 -4.84 -21.21 -18.52
C VAL A 301 -5.44 -22.41 -17.78
N LEU A 302 -5.97 -22.22 -16.58
CA LEU A 302 -6.63 -23.28 -15.81
C LEU A 302 -7.83 -23.85 -16.58
N ASP A 303 -8.63 -22.98 -17.20
CA ASP A 303 -9.81 -23.41 -17.97
C ASP A 303 -9.45 -24.28 -19.17
N GLY A 304 -8.48 -23.84 -19.97
CA GLY A 304 -7.99 -24.62 -21.11
C GLY A 304 -7.38 -25.94 -20.66
N LEU A 305 -6.60 -25.91 -19.58
CA LEU A 305 -5.92 -27.09 -19.04
C LEU A 305 -6.90 -28.14 -18.51
N MET A 306 -8.06 -27.76 -17.93
CA MET A 306 -9.12 -28.71 -17.54
C MET A 306 -9.63 -29.51 -18.75
N VAL A 307 -9.84 -28.84 -19.89
CA VAL A 307 -10.33 -29.49 -21.13
C VAL A 307 -9.26 -30.37 -21.76
N GLY A 308 -8.02 -29.89 -21.82
CA GLY A 308 -6.89 -30.65 -22.36
C GLY A 308 -6.62 -31.93 -21.59
N SER A 309 -6.51 -31.80 -20.28
CA SER A 309 -6.15 -32.89 -19.35
C SER A 309 -7.32 -33.80 -18.97
N LEU A 310 -8.55 -33.48 -19.37
CA LEU A 310 -9.77 -34.22 -19.00
C LEU A 310 -9.86 -34.44 -17.48
N SER A 311 -9.60 -33.37 -16.72
CA SER A 311 -9.48 -33.40 -15.26
C SER A 311 -10.19 -32.21 -14.63
N VAL A 312 -10.84 -32.43 -13.50
CA VAL A 312 -11.33 -31.33 -12.64
C VAL A 312 -10.16 -30.71 -11.86
N PRO A 313 -10.27 -29.43 -11.41
CA PRO A 313 -9.17 -28.73 -10.72
C PRO A 313 -8.55 -29.50 -9.56
N ALA A 314 -9.36 -30.17 -8.75
CA ALA A 314 -8.91 -30.95 -7.59
C ALA A 314 -7.97 -32.12 -7.92
N GLN A 315 -7.93 -32.57 -9.18
CA GLN A 315 -7.07 -33.66 -9.63
C GLN A 315 -5.79 -33.18 -10.33
N MET A 316 -5.71 -31.90 -10.68
CA MET A 316 -4.70 -31.40 -11.62
C MET A 316 -3.31 -31.36 -11.01
N ALA A 317 -3.16 -30.89 -9.77
CA ALA A 317 -1.86 -30.88 -9.10
C ALA A 317 -1.30 -32.31 -8.94
N ALA A 318 -2.15 -33.31 -8.68
CA ALA A 318 -1.77 -34.72 -8.63
C ALA A 318 -1.33 -35.30 -9.99
N ARG A 319 -1.75 -34.69 -11.11
CA ARG A 319 -1.43 -35.11 -12.49
C ARG A 319 -0.39 -34.21 -13.17
N TRP A 320 0.32 -33.38 -12.39
CA TRP A 320 1.27 -32.39 -12.91
C TRP A 320 2.37 -33.01 -13.78
N ASP A 321 2.80 -34.23 -13.50
CA ASP A 321 3.78 -34.97 -14.30
C ASP A 321 3.37 -35.17 -15.77
N LYS A 322 2.06 -35.15 -16.07
CA LYS A 322 1.53 -35.35 -17.43
C LYS A 322 1.60 -34.10 -18.32
N PHE A 323 1.49 -32.90 -17.74
CA PHE A 323 1.34 -31.66 -18.51
C PHE A 323 2.15 -30.45 -17.97
N GLY A 324 2.72 -30.55 -16.78
CA GLY A 324 3.40 -29.46 -16.09
C GLY A 324 4.63 -28.93 -16.83
N GLY A 325 5.37 -29.82 -17.51
CA GLY A 325 6.51 -29.44 -18.36
C GLY A 325 6.10 -28.49 -19.50
N PRO A 326 5.24 -28.93 -20.45
CA PRO A 326 4.71 -28.06 -21.50
C PRO A 326 4.07 -26.77 -20.99
N LEU A 327 3.34 -26.83 -19.88
CA LEU A 327 2.69 -25.68 -19.27
C LEU A 327 3.69 -24.64 -18.74
N THR A 328 4.75 -25.11 -18.08
CA THR A 328 5.84 -24.23 -17.60
C THR A 328 6.56 -23.57 -18.78
N GLU A 329 6.77 -24.31 -19.88
CA GLU A 329 7.35 -23.76 -21.10
C GLU A 329 6.45 -22.67 -21.71
N LEU A 330 5.13 -22.87 -21.78
CA LEU A 330 4.16 -21.84 -22.19
C LEU A 330 4.31 -20.55 -21.36
N VAL A 331 4.39 -20.67 -20.04
CA VAL A 331 4.53 -19.50 -19.15
C VAL A 331 5.89 -18.80 -19.32
N ILE A 332 6.96 -19.55 -19.57
CA ILE A 332 8.28 -19.00 -19.91
C ILE A 332 8.23 -18.26 -21.26
N GLU A 333 7.58 -18.81 -22.27
CA GLU A 333 7.40 -18.16 -23.57
C GLU A 333 6.57 -16.87 -23.46
N LEU A 334 5.53 -16.85 -22.62
CA LEU A 334 4.80 -15.61 -22.31
C LEU A 334 5.73 -14.53 -21.75
N GLY A 335 6.60 -14.90 -20.79
CA GLY A 335 7.61 -13.99 -20.25
C GLY A 335 8.56 -13.44 -21.32
N LYS A 336 8.94 -14.24 -22.31
CA LYS A 336 9.77 -13.79 -23.45
C LYS A 336 9.00 -12.88 -24.41
N VAL A 337 7.74 -13.19 -24.70
CA VAL A 337 6.87 -12.37 -25.56
C VAL A 337 6.69 -10.97 -25.00
N TRP A 338 6.61 -10.84 -23.67
CA TRP A 338 6.49 -9.56 -22.98
C TRP A 338 7.82 -8.83 -22.74
N ASP A 339 8.96 -9.47 -23.05
CA ASP A 339 10.29 -9.01 -22.60
C ASP A 339 10.36 -8.78 -21.07
N ASP A 340 9.60 -9.58 -20.31
CA ASP A 340 9.55 -9.55 -18.84
C ASP A 340 9.44 -10.98 -18.29
N PRO A 341 10.58 -11.68 -18.09
CA PRO A 341 10.60 -13.01 -17.47
C PRO A 341 10.01 -13.03 -16.05
N ALA A 342 10.02 -11.89 -15.35
CA ALA A 342 9.43 -11.77 -14.02
C ALA A 342 7.90 -11.80 -14.09
N ALA A 343 7.28 -11.28 -15.17
CA ALA A 343 5.86 -11.44 -15.45
C ALA A 343 5.47 -12.91 -15.64
N GLY A 344 6.25 -13.67 -16.41
CA GLY A 344 6.05 -15.12 -16.55
C GLY A 344 6.11 -15.83 -15.19
N ARG A 345 7.12 -15.54 -14.38
CA ARG A 345 7.23 -16.13 -13.02
C ARG A 345 6.03 -15.79 -12.12
N ARG A 346 5.51 -14.55 -12.17
CA ARG A 346 4.29 -14.17 -11.42
C ARG A 346 3.09 -15.04 -11.80
N VAL A 347 2.90 -15.26 -13.11
CA VAL A 347 1.84 -16.16 -13.63
C VAL A 347 2.06 -17.58 -13.12
N GLN A 348 3.30 -18.09 -13.17
CA GLN A 348 3.62 -19.43 -12.65
C GLN A 348 3.26 -19.58 -11.17
N TYR A 349 3.68 -18.64 -10.31
CA TYR A 349 3.36 -18.71 -8.88
C TYR A 349 1.86 -18.68 -8.61
N HIS A 350 1.12 -17.83 -9.32
CA HIS A 350 -0.32 -17.70 -9.12
C HIS A 350 -1.05 -18.96 -9.60
N LEU A 351 -0.69 -19.49 -10.77
CA LEU A 351 -1.27 -20.72 -11.32
C LEU A 351 -1.05 -21.93 -10.40
N GLU A 352 0.18 -22.10 -9.91
CA GLU A 352 0.49 -23.19 -8.97
C GLU A 352 -0.27 -23.07 -7.66
N GLN A 353 -0.43 -21.84 -7.14
CA GLN A 353 -1.25 -21.62 -5.96
C GLN A 353 -2.71 -22.00 -6.22
N MET A 354 -3.30 -21.57 -7.34
CA MET A 354 -4.67 -21.93 -7.71
C MET A 354 -4.86 -23.45 -7.77
N LEU A 355 -3.92 -24.18 -8.37
CA LEU A 355 -3.97 -25.64 -8.46
C LEU A 355 -3.92 -26.30 -7.07
N LEU A 356 -3.08 -25.79 -6.16
CA LEU A 356 -2.92 -26.34 -4.82
C LEU A 356 -4.06 -25.95 -3.87
N ASP A 357 -4.75 -24.83 -4.12
CA ASP A 357 -5.93 -24.42 -3.37
C ASP A 357 -7.12 -25.40 -3.57
N PHE A 358 -7.14 -26.15 -4.71
CA PHE A 358 -8.12 -27.22 -4.98
C PHE A 358 -7.67 -28.62 -4.53
N ASP A 359 -6.38 -28.85 -4.27
CA ASP A 359 -5.85 -30.16 -3.90
C ASP A 359 -5.88 -30.35 -2.38
N ASP A 360 -6.25 -31.54 -1.91
CA ASP A 360 -6.26 -31.85 -0.48
C ASP A 360 -4.86 -32.15 0.07
N LEU A 361 -3.87 -32.33 -0.80
CA LEU A 361 -2.49 -32.71 -0.53
C LEU A 361 -2.36 -34.08 0.16
N ALA A 362 -3.23 -35.04 -0.17
CA ALA A 362 -3.14 -36.42 0.32
C ALA A 362 -1.77 -37.07 0.05
N ALA A 363 -1.06 -36.62 -0.99
CA ALA A 363 0.35 -36.91 -1.22
C ALA A 363 1.09 -35.64 -1.68
N PRO A 364 2.44 -35.60 -1.57
CA PRO A 364 3.23 -34.46 -2.04
C PRO A 364 2.99 -34.13 -3.52
N ARG A 365 2.94 -32.84 -3.84
CA ARG A 365 2.78 -32.27 -5.19
C ARG A 365 4.01 -31.48 -5.57
N ARG A 366 4.82 -32.01 -6.49
CA ARG A 366 5.95 -31.28 -7.06
C ARG A 366 5.47 -30.58 -8.34
N LEU A 367 5.17 -29.28 -8.23
CA LEU A 367 4.89 -28.42 -9.38
C LEU A 367 6.21 -27.87 -9.95
N ALA A 368 6.20 -26.80 -10.74
CA ALA A 368 7.45 -26.25 -11.29
C ALA A 368 8.25 -25.47 -10.26
N LEU A 369 7.62 -24.55 -9.54
CA LEU A 369 8.28 -23.71 -8.52
C LEU A 369 7.79 -24.00 -7.10
N THR A 370 6.68 -24.73 -6.94
CA THR A 370 6.03 -24.96 -5.65
C THR A 370 5.96 -26.43 -5.28
N LEU A 371 6.34 -26.74 -4.05
CA LEU A 371 6.12 -28.05 -3.44
C LEU A 371 4.90 -27.99 -2.50
N GLY A 372 3.83 -28.68 -2.86
CA GLY A 372 2.63 -28.88 -2.06
C GLY A 372 2.75 -30.08 -1.14
N ILE A 373 2.57 -29.94 0.18
CA ILE A 373 2.72 -31.06 1.14
C ILE A 373 1.79 -30.96 2.35
N ARG A 374 1.55 -32.09 3.02
CA ARG A 374 1.03 -32.12 4.39
C ARG A 374 2.18 -32.27 5.39
N VAL A 375 2.09 -31.57 6.51
CA VAL A 375 3.08 -31.61 7.59
C VAL A 375 2.36 -31.88 8.91
N ASP A 376 2.71 -32.96 9.60
CA ASP A 376 2.28 -33.18 10.99
C ASP A 376 2.88 -32.09 11.88
N ALA A 377 2.04 -31.20 12.38
CA ALA A 377 2.50 -30.06 13.18
C ALA A 377 3.05 -30.49 14.56
N ARG A 378 2.62 -31.65 15.09
CA ARG A 378 3.13 -32.18 16.38
C ARG A 378 4.46 -32.92 16.22
N ASN A 379 4.72 -33.49 15.05
CA ASN A 379 5.98 -34.18 14.79
C ASN A 379 6.47 -34.00 13.35
N PRO A 380 6.92 -32.79 12.98
CA PRO A 380 7.33 -32.54 11.61
C PRO A 380 8.67 -33.21 11.29
N ASN A 381 8.79 -33.76 10.07
CA ASN A 381 10.04 -34.29 9.54
C ASN A 381 10.80 -33.21 8.76
N ALA A 382 12.13 -33.37 8.65
CA ALA A 382 12.90 -32.56 7.72
C ALA A 382 12.54 -32.93 6.27
N ILE A 383 12.60 -31.94 5.38
CA ILE A 383 12.22 -32.07 3.97
C ILE A 383 13.37 -31.59 3.10
N GLU A 384 13.89 -32.51 2.29
CA GLU A 384 14.80 -32.20 1.21
C GLU A 384 14.02 -31.53 0.06
N LEU A 385 14.54 -30.44 -0.47
CA LEU A 385 13.89 -29.74 -1.58
C LEU A 385 14.27 -30.38 -2.90
N PRO A 386 13.29 -30.77 -3.74
CA PRO A 386 13.56 -31.12 -5.12
C PRO A 386 14.16 -29.93 -5.88
N GLU A 387 14.98 -30.23 -6.89
CA GLU A 387 15.54 -29.21 -7.78
C GLU A 387 14.43 -28.39 -8.46
N GLY A 388 14.64 -27.08 -8.58
CA GLY A 388 13.71 -26.12 -9.18
C GLY A 388 12.65 -25.54 -8.24
N ILE A 389 12.42 -26.16 -7.07
CA ILE A 389 11.44 -25.67 -6.09
C ILE A 389 11.97 -24.40 -5.40
N ASP A 390 11.15 -23.35 -5.44
CA ASP A 390 11.42 -22.04 -4.87
C ASP A 390 10.55 -21.72 -3.65
N GLN A 391 9.36 -22.31 -3.56
CA GLN A 391 8.46 -22.12 -2.41
C GLN A 391 7.77 -23.43 -1.98
N ILE A 392 7.33 -23.47 -0.73
CA ILE A 392 6.49 -24.55 -0.21
C ILE A 392 5.09 -24.01 0.05
N TYR A 393 4.10 -24.81 -0.31
CA TYR A 393 2.71 -24.70 0.13
C TYR A 393 2.42 -25.90 1.03
N ALA A 394 2.12 -25.68 2.31
CA ALA A 394 1.92 -26.76 3.28
C ALA A 394 0.58 -26.66 3.99
N CYS A 395 -0.08 -27.81 4.15
CA CYS A 395 -1.16 -28.00 5.10
C CYS A 395 -0.57 -28.50 6.42
N LEU A 396 -0.67 -27.70 7.48
CA LEU A 396 -0.30 -28.11 8.83
C LEU A 396 -1.43 -29.00 9.39
N MET A 397 -1.08 -30.22 9.75
CA MET A 397 -2.03 -31.26 10.15
C MET A 397 -1.94 -31.53 11.66
N ILE A 398 -3.09 -31.66 12.32
CA ILE A 398 -3.21 -32.21 13.67
C ILE A 398 -4.38 -33.19 13.70
N ASP A 399 -4.14 -34.40 14.19
CA ASP A 399 -5.16 -35.46 14.32
C ASP A 399 -5.98 -35.68 13.03
N GLY A 400 -5.30 -35.60 11.87
CA GLY A 400 -5.90 -35.80 10.55
C GLY A 400 -6.68 -34.59 10.00
N ARG A 401 -6.72 -33.45 10.71
CA ARG A 401 -7.38 -32.21 10.28
C ARG A 401 -6.36 -31.16 9.85
N ILE A 402 -6.72 -30.36 8.84
CA ILE A 402 -5.94 -29.19 8.42
C ILE A 402 -6.21 -28.07 9.44
N GLU A 403 -5.17 -27.67 10.17
CA GLU A 403 -5.24 -26.56 11.13
C GLU A 403 -4.92 -25.22 10.47
N ALA A 404 -3.96 -25.22 9.55
CA ALA A 404 -3.57 -24.04 8.79
C ALA A 404 -2.99 -24.41 7.43
N ARG A 405 -3.14 -23.52 6.46
CA ARG A 405 -2.41 -23.56 5.19
C ARG A 405 -1.36 -22.45 5.20
N VAL A 406 -0.12 -22.81 4.92
CA VAL A 406 1.04 -21.92 5.02
C VAL A 406 1.82 -21.96 3.72
N GLN A 407 2.31 -20.81 3.28
CA GLN A 407 3.12 -20.70 2.07
C GLN A 407 4.29 -19.79 2.33
N PHE A 408 5.49 -20.21 1.94
CA PHE A 408 6.71 -19.43 2.17
C PHE A 408 7.80 -19.80 1.17
N GLY A 409 8.68 -18.84 0.91
CA GLY A 409 9.86 -19.04 0.07
C GLY A 409 10.91 -19.90 0.77
N VAL A 410 11.58 -20.76 0.00
CA VAL A 410 12.59 -21.69 0.52
C VAL A 410 13.88 -21.58 -0.29
N LEU A 411 15.00 -21.89 0.35
CA LEU A 411 16.33 -21.76 -0.26
C LEU A 411 17.02 -23.11 -0.36
N GLY A 412 16.78 -23.98 0.62
CA GLY A 412 17.40 -25.29 0.78
C GLY A 412 16.55 -26.15 1.72
N LYS A 413 17.11 -27.26 2.19
CA LYS A 413 16.41 -28.22 3.06
C LYS A 413 15.69 -27.53 4.23
N VAL A 414 14.42 -27.87 4.41
CA VAL A 414 13.58 -27.38 5.51
C VAL A 414 13.71 -28.36 6.66
N THR A 415 14.37 -27.95 7.75
CA THR A 415 14.65 -28.84 8.87
C THR A 415 13.42 -29.04 9.77
N ARG A 416 13.41 -30.09 10.59
CA ARG A 416 12.38 -30.32 11.61
C ARG A 416 12.14 -29.07 12.48
N ARG A 417 13.23 -28.41 12.88
CA ARG A 417 13.17 -27.19 13.69
C ARG A 417 12.49 -26.04 12.95
N HIS A 418 12.80 -25.87 11.66
CA HIS A 418 12.17 -24.83 10.83
C HIS A 418 10.65 -24.99 10.77
N TRP A 419 10.16 -26.24 10.71
CA TRP A 419 8.74 -26.54 10.81
C TRP A 419 8.14 -26.26 12.19
N ILE A 420 8.85 -26.57 13.28
CA ILE A 420 8.39 -26.27 14.65
C ILE A 420 8.22 -24.76 14.84
N GLU A 421 9.23 -23.98 14.45
CA GLU A 421 9.17 -22.51 14.51
C GLU A 421 8.00 -21.96 13.67
N LEU A 422 7.72 -22.57 12.51
CA LEU A 422 6.60 -22.18 11.68
C LEU A 422 5.25 -22.54 12.32
N ALA A 423 5.10 -23.76 12.85
CA ALA A 423 3.85 -24.24 13.43
C ALA A 423 3.39 -23.39 14.63
N LEU A 424 4.34 -22.91 15.45
CA LEU A 424 4.06 -22.06 16.61
C LEU A 424 3.45 -20.69 16.24
N ASN A 425 3.58 -20.23 15.00
CA ASN A 425 2.95 -18.99 14.54
C ASN A 425 1.46 -19.15 14.20
N PHE A 426 0.98 -20.38 14.01
CA PHE A 426 -0.39 -20.66 13.53
C PHE A 426 -1.19 -21.55 14.48
N VAL A 427 -0.51 -22.36 15.29
CA VAL A 427 -1.14 -23.30 16.22
C VAL A 427 -0.69 -22.97 17.64
N PRO A 428 -1.63 -22.79 18.60
CA PRO A 428 -1.29 -22.59 20.00
C PRO A 428 -0.43 -23.74 20.56
N PRO A 429 0.58 -23.46 21.39
CA PRO A 429 1.49 -24.48 21.94
C PRO A 429 0.76 -25.65 22.62
N GLU A 430 -0.39 -25.40 23.26
CA GLU A 430 -1.18 -26.42 23.97
C GLU A 430 -1.71 -27.50 23.02
N ARG A 431 -2.02 -27.14 21.77
CA ARG A 431 -2.52 -28.08 20.75
C ARG A 431 -1.41 -28.86 20.05
N LEU A 432 -0.18 -28.32 20.07
CA LEU A 432 1.02 -28.97 19.54
C LEU A 432 1.59 -30.03 20.50
N ALA A 433 1.19 -30.02 21.78
CA ALA A 433 1.57 -31.05 22.75
C ALA A 433 0.87 -32.41 22.46
N PRO A 434 1.57 -33.56 22.55
CA PRO A 434 0.98 -34.88 22.34
C PRO A 434 -0.02 -35.27 23.44
N GLN A 435 -1.17 -35.86 23.08
CA GLN A 435 -2.33 -36.11 23.96
C GLN A 435 -2.21 -37.27 24.97
N THR A 436 -1.08 -37.96 25.09
CA THR A 436 -0.95 -39.09 26.05
C THR A 436 -0.33 -38.65 27.36
N GLY A 437 -1.18 -38.49 28.38
CA GLY A 437 -0.91 -38.62 29.82
C GLY A 437 0.38 -38.03 30.40
N GLY A 438 0.25 -36.88 31.08
CA GLY A 438 1.18 -36.44 32.13
C GLY A 438 1.89 -35.09 31.89
N GLY A 439 1.37 -34.06 32.55
CA GLY A 439 2.13 -32.93 33.15
C GLY A 439 2.66 -31.81 32.24
N ALA A 440 2.59 -30.58 32.75
CA ALA A 440 3.07 -29.31 32.15
C ALA A 440 4.52 -29.33 31.62
N ASP A 441 5.32 -30.33 31.99
CA ASP A 441 6.76 -30.47 31.69
C ASP A 441 7.08 -30.70 30.20
N LYS A 442 6.14 -31.24 29.39
CA LYS A 442 6.37 -31.53 27.96
C LYS A 442 6.07 -30.35 27.02
N SER A 443 5.14 -29.46 27.40
CA SER A 443 4.93 -28.18 26.69
C SER A 443 6.22 -27.34 26.67
N ASN A 444 6.96 -27.42 27.78
CA ASN A 444 8.26 -26.80 27.98
C ASN A 444 9.34 -27.37 27.05
N ARG A 445 9.25 -28.65 26.64
CA ARG A 445 10.21 -29.29 25.71
C ARG A 445 10.04 -28.85 24.26
N PHE A 446 8.81 -28.72 23.77
CA PHE A 446 8.54 -28.26 22.39
C PHE A 446 8.92 -26.78 22.23
N ALA A 447 8.65 -25.96 23.26
CA ALA A 447 9.15 -24.59 23.36
C ALA A 447 10.68 -24.51 23.54
N ALA A 448 11.27 -25.43 24.33
CA ALA A 448 12.73 -25.51 24.49
C ALA A 448 13.46 -25.83 23.18
N ASP A 449 12.95 -26.79 22.38
CA ASP A 449 13.48 -27.13 21.04
C ASP A 449 13.46 -25.93 20.08
N ALA A 450 12.49 -25.02 20.21
CA ALA A 450 12.44 -23.77 19.44
C ALA A 450 13.47 -22.72 19.92
N SER A 451 13.85 -22.76 21.20
CA SER A 451 14.64 -21.71 21.89
C SER A 451 16.18 -21.92 21.92
N LEU A 452 16.72 -22.99 21.33
CA LEU A 452 18.17 -23.26 21.30
C LEU A 452 18.97 -22.27 20.41
N SER A 453 20.25 -22.03 20.74
CA SER A 453 21.04 -20.87 20.31
C SER A 453 21.29 -20.70 18.79
N ARG A 454 21.58 -19.45 18.38
CA ARG A 454 21.94 -18.99 17.01
C ARG A 454 23.13 -19.76 16.38
N ALA A 455 23.93 -20.47 17.17
CA ALA A 455 25.10 -21.25 16.72
C ALA A 455 24.71 -22.55 15.99
N GLU A 456 23.57 -23.16 16.32
CA GLU A 456 23.08 -24.38 15.65
C GLU A 456 22.43 -24.09 14.28
N ARG A 457 22.04 -22.82 14.00
CA ARG A 457 21.53 -22.39 12.68
C ARG A 457 22.53 -22.61 11.52
N ARG A 458 23.81 -22.87 11.85
CA ARG A 458 24.95 -22.86 10.92
C ARG A 458 25.56 -24.24 10.61
N SER A 459 25.04 -25.34 11.19
CA SER A 459 25.69 -26.66 11.06
C SER A 459 25.43 -27.36 9.72
N ASP A 460 24.25 -27.16 9.11
CA ASP A 460 23.88 -27.72 7.80
C ASP A 460 23.91 -26.63 6.73
N ARG A 461 24.91 -26.68 5.85
CA ARG A 461 25.13 -25.69 4.78
C ARG A 461 24.06 -25.75 3.68
N ASP A 462 23.43 -26.89 3.48
CA ASP A 462 22.44 -27.11 2.41
C ASP A 462 21.00 -26.83 2.88
N SER A 463 20.82 -26.63 4.19
CA SER A 463 19.56 -26.15 4.78
C SER A 463 19.18 -24.75 4.32
N HIS A 464 17.89 -24.42 4.41
CA HIS A 464 17.37 -23.08 4.12
C HIS A 464 18.15 -22.00 4.90
N PHE A 465 18.37 -22.18 6.20
CA PHE A 465 19.13 -21.22 7.02
C PHE A 465 20.64 -21.23 6.71
N GLY A 466 21.20 -22.37 6.31
CA GLY A 466 22.58 -22.48 5.85
C GLY A 466 22.84 -21.66 4.58
N LYS A 467 21.96 -21.77 3.59
CA LYS A 467 22.03 -20.97 2.37
C LYS A 467 21.71 -19.50 2.61
N LEU A 468 20.76 -19.17 3.48
CA LEU A 468 20.51 -17.79 3.91
C LEU A 468 21.75 -17.16 4.56
N ALA A 469 22.45 -17.92 5.42
CA ALA A 469 23.69 -17.45 6.05
C ALA A 469 24.82 -17.23 5.03
N ARG A 470 24.86 -18.03 3.96
CA ARG A 470 25.77 -17.82 2.83
C ARG A 470 25.45 -16.53 2.08
N LEU A 471 24.18 -16.29 1.71
CA LEU A 471 23.75 -15.04 1.09
C LEU A 471 24.08 -13.82 1.97
N ALA A 472 23.91 -13.95 3.30
CA ALA A 472 24.29 -12.91 4.24
C ALA A 472 25.80 -12.65 4.26
N THR A 473 26.62 -13.70 4.13
CA THR A 473 28.08 -13.57 4.03
C THR A 473 28.49 -12.89 2.72
N GLU A 474 27.83 -13.23 1.60
CA GLU A 474 28.06 -12.61 0.29
C GLU A 474 27.67 -11.12 0.32
N ALA A 475 26.53 -10.78 0.90
CA ALA A 475 26.10 -9.40 1.12
C ALA A 475 27.10 -8.62 1.99
N GLN A 476 27.61 -9.21 3.08
CA GLN A 476 28.66 -8.59 3.91
C GLN A 476 29.95 -8.34 3.12
N GLY A 477 30.33 -9.28 2.24
CA GLY A 477 31.48 -9.14 1.35
C GLY A 477 31.33 -7.94 0.41
N LEU A 478 30.18 -7.83 -0.26
CA LEU A 478 29.83 -6.71 -1.14
C LEU A 478 29.92 -5.37 -0.41
N VAL A 479 29.25 -5.27 0.74
CA VAL A 479 29.24 -4.05 1.56
C VAL A 479 30.65 -3.67 2.00
N ARG A 480 31.51 -4.62 2.39
CA ARG A 480 32.92 -4.34 2.76
C ARG A 480 33.76 -3.89 1.58
N SER A 481 33.53 -4.44 0.39
CA SER A 481 34.29 -4.13 -0.82
C SER A 481 33.88 -2.82 -1.50
N SER A 482 32.76 -2.22 -1.11
CA SER A 482 32.33 -0.91 -1.64
C SER A 482 33.41 0.15 -1.36
N ALA A 483 33.81 0.87 -2.41
CA ALA A 483 34.96 1.79 -2.43
C ALA A 483 34.77 3.08 -1.60
N GLU A 484 33.65 3.21 -0.86
CA GLU A 484 33.36 4.40 -0.07
C GLU A 484 34.17 4.42 1.23
N PRO A 485 34.88 5.54 1.55
CA PRO A 485 35.60 5.67 2.80
C PRO A 485 34.64 5.57 3.99
N ALA A 486 35.00 4.71 4.95
CA ALA A 486 34.33 4.63 6.23
C ALA A 486 34.83 5.79 7.12
N GLU A 487 34.33 7.00 6.90
CA GLU A 487 34.54 8.07 7.87
C GLU A 487 33.75 7.76 9.15
N PRO A 488 34.38 7.81 10.33
CA PRO A 488 33.69 7.59 11.58
C PRO A 488 32.68 8.72 11.81
N LEU A 489 31.41 8.35 12.01
CA LEU A 489 30.37 9.26 12.44
C LEU A 489 30.80 9.91 13.76
N ALA A 490 30.66 11.24 13.85
CA ALA A 490 30.85 11.96 15.09
C ALA A 490 29.97 11.33 16.19
N PRO A 491 30.49 11.14 17.42
CA PRO A 491 29.73 10.55 18.50
C PRO A 491 28.41 11.32 18.69
N PRO A 492 27.30 10.64 18.99
CA PRO A 492 26.04 11.30 19.21
C PRO A 492 26.23 12.39 20.27
N ARG A 493 25.92 13.64 19.91
CA ARG A 493 25.85 14.73 20.89
C ARG A 493 24.89 14.26 21.97
N ARG A 494 25.42 14.02 23.17
CA ARG A 494 24.66 13.60 24.34
C ARG A 494 23.42 14.47 24.45
N THR A 495 22.27 13.81 24.52
CA THR A 495 21.00 14.39 24.94
C THR A 495 21.22 15.25 26.17
N ARG A 496 20.71 16.48 26.08
CA ARG A 496 20.68 17.48 27.14
C ARG A 496 20.19 16.83 28.44
N ALA A 497 20.90 17.11 29.53
CA ALA A 497 20.66 16.53 30.83
C ALA A 497 19.19 16.64 31.24
N VAL A 498 18.68 15.52 31.77
CA VAL A 498 17.41 15.42 32.50
C VAL A 498 17.33 16.57 33.52
N GLU A 499 16.23 17.31 33.46
CA GLU A 499 15.84 18.33 34.44
C GLU A 499 15.68 17.67 35.82
N GLY A 500 16.75 17.65 36.59
CA GLY A 500 16.67 17.55 38.03
C GLY A 500 16.37 18.93 38.60
N HIS A 501 15.35 19.03 39.45
CA HIS A 501 15.12 20.20 40.30
C HIS A 501 16.34 20.38 41.22
N ASP A 502 17.35 21.11 40.77
CA ASP A 502 18.37 21.67 41.63
C ASP A 502 17.70 22.74 42.50
N LYS A 503 17.86 22.64 43.83
CA LYS A 503 17.31 23.60 44.80
C LYS A 503 18.09 24.94 44.84
N ASP A 504 19.13 25.08 44.01
CA ASP A 504 20.00 26.26 43.93
C ASP A 504 20.04 26.79 42.48
N ARG A 505 19.43 27.97 42.25
CA ARG A 505 19.35 28.63 40.93
C ARG A 505 20.72 28.98 40.37
N SER A 506 21.70 29.33 41.22
CA SER A 506 23.04 29.72 40.76
C SER A 506 23.76 28.54 40.09
N SER A 507 23.68 27.35 40.69
CA SER A 507 24.22 26.11 40.15
C SER A 507 23.56 25.70 38.82
N PHE A 508 22.24 25.90 38.70
CA PHE A 508 21.50 25.64 37.46
C PHE A 508 21.98 26.52 36.29
N TRP A 509 22.17 27.82 36.53
CA TRP A 509 22.61 28.77 35.50
C TRP A 509 24.09 28.60 35.14
N ASN A 510 24.96 28.33 36.10
CA ASN A 510 26.37 28.01 35.83
C ASN A 510 26.52 26.79 34.92
N ARG A 511 25.63 25.80 35.02
CA ARG A 511 25.60 24.64 34.11
C ARG A 511 25.15 25.02 32.71
N HIS A 512 24.20 25.94 32.57
CA HIS A 512 23.77 26.46 31.26
C HIS A 512 24.89 27.24 30.56
N PHE A 513 25.61 28.09 31.29
CA PHE A 513 26.78 28.82 30.78
C PHE A 513 28.07 28.00 30.72
N ALA A 514 28.03 26.70 31.02
CA ALA A 514 29.18 25.81 30.78
C ALA A 514 29.55 25.72 29.29
N THR A 515 28.58 25.96 28.41
CA THR A 515 28.81 26.16 26.97
C THR A 515 28.92 27.67 26.69
N GLU A 516 29.88 28.08 25.87
CA GLU A 516 29.98 29.46 25.39
C GLU A 516 28.84 29.77 24.43
N ASP A 517 28.27 30.96 24.58
CA ASP A 517 27.11 31.44 23.81
C ASP A 517 25.98 30.40 23.68
N PRO A 518 25.34 29.99 24.80
CA PRO A 518 24.41 28.86 24.80
C PRO A 518 23.14 29.09 23.97
N TRP A 519 22.85 30.34 23.62
CA TRP A 519 21.66 30.75 22.86
C TRP A 519 22.00 31.35 21.49
N ASN A 520 23.27 31.39 21.09
CA ASN A 520 23.72 32.01 19.84
C ASN A 520 23.29 33.48 19.73
N TYR A 521 23.63 34.26 20.76
CA TYR A 521 23.36 35.70 20.88
C TYR A 521 23.89 36.50 19.68
N GLY A 522 24.91 36.00 18.97
CA GLY A 522 25.43 36.59 17.73
C GLY A 522 24.54 36.39 16.50
N SER A 523 23.44 35.64 16.58
CA SER A 523 22.58 35.39 15.42
C SER A 523 21.90 36.68 14.91
N PRO A 524 21.61 36.80 13.60
CA PRO A 524 20.89 37.96 13.05
C PRO A 524 19.56 38.24 13.76
N TYR A 525 18.86 37.19 14.22
CA TYR A 525 17.61 37.30 14.95
C TYR A 525 17.78 37.97 16.33
N GLU A 526 18.78 37.55 17.10
CA GLU A 526 19.06 38.17 18.40
C GLU A 526 19.62 39.59 18.25
N GLN A 527 20.46 39.84 17.24
CA GLN A 527 20.99 41.18 16.96
C GLN A 527 19.89 42.17 16.56
N GLU A 528 18.96 41.80 15.68
CA GLU A 528 17.81 42.66 15.34
C GLU A 528 16.94 42.96 16.58
N LYS A 529 16.77 41.98 17.48
CA LYS A 529 16.05 42.18 18.74
C LYS A 529 16.76 43.20 19.64
N TYR A 530 18.09 43.13 19.76
CA TYR A 530 18.89 44.11 20.49
C TYR A 530 18.83 45.51 19.86
N GLU A 531 18.92 45.62 18.53
CA GLU A 531 18.79 46.91 17.83
C GLU A 531 17.45 47.59 18.15
N ARG A 532 16.35 46.83 18.19
CA ARG A 532 15.03 47.34 18.54
C ARG A 532 14.91 47.77 20.00
N GLN A 533 15.58 47.07 20.92
CA GLN A 533 15.68 47.51 22.31
C GLN A 533 16.42 48.85 22.43
N LEU A 534 17.45 49.08 21.60
CA LEU A 534 18.16 50.35 21.57
C LEU A 534 17.33 51.47 20.91
N GLN A 535 16.40 51.14 19.99
CA GLN A 535 15.51 52.11 19.33
C GLN A 535 14.46 52.68 20.29
N ILE A 536 14.02 51.89 21.28
CA ILE A 536 12.98 52.29 22.24
C ILE A 536 13.55 52.96 23.49
N LEU A 537 14.86 53.23 23.56
CA LEU A 537 15.46 53.95 24.70
C LEU A 537 14.77 55.30 24.94
N PRO A 538 14.64 55.76 26.20
CA PRO A 538 14.06 57.06 26.50
C PRO A 538 14.84 58.20 25.84
N ALA A 539 14.15 59.28 25.48
CA ALA A 539 14.78 60.46 24.90
C ALA A 539 15.56 61.25 25.96
N GLY A 540 16.77 61.71 25.59
CA GLY A 540 17.66 62.45 26.49
C GLY A 540 18.79 61.61 27.08
N PRO A 541 19.66 62.22 27.91
CA PRO A 541 20.77 61.50 28.53
C PRO A 541 20.26 60.52 29.60
N ILE A 542 20.77 59.29 29.57
CA ILE A 542 20.51 58.26 30.58
C ILE A 542 21.72 58.22 31.51
N GLY A 543 21.57 58.61 32.77
CA GLY A 543 22.68 58.68 33.73
C GLY A 543 23.09 57.29 34.22
N ARG A 544 22.21 56.63 34.99
CA ARG A 544 22.45 55.31 35.60
C ARG A 544 21.52 54.26 35.02
N ALA A 545 22.09 53.21 34.44
CA ALA A 545 21.35 52.08 33.89
C ALA A 545 21.70 50.77 34.62
N LEU A 546 20.72 49.88 34.78
CA LEU A 546 20.89 48.53 35.29
C LEU A 546 20.43 47.52 34.23
N GLU A 547 21.32 46.62 33.82
CA GLU A 547 20.98 45.47 32.98
C GLU A 547 20.90 44.21 33.86
N LEU A 548 19.71 43.62 33.93
CA LEU A 548 19.47 42.37 34.64
C LEU A 548 19.60 41.19 33.67
N ALA A 549 20.33 40.16 34.10
CA ALA A 549 20.73 39.01 33.30
C ALA A 549 21.44 39.40 32.00
N CYS A 550 22.58 40.08 32.16
CA CYS A 550 23.43 40.48 31.04
C CYS A 550 24.00 39.29 30.25
N ALA A 551 23.85 38.06 30.74
CA ALA A 551 24.42 36.85 30.17
C ALA A 551 25.92 37.07 29.91
N GLU A 552 26.38 36.83 28.68
CA GLU A 552 27.78 37.06 28.32
C GLU A 552 28.08 38.49 27.82
N GLY A 553 27.18 39.46 28.01
CA GLY A 553 27.46 40.88 27.74
C GLY A 553 27.39 41.32 26.28
N HIS A 554 26.68 40.56 25.42
CA HIS A 554 26.46 40.94 24.02
C HIS A 554 25.63 42.22 23.90
N PHE A 555 24.55 42.33 24.67
CA PHE A 555 23.72 43.54 24.71
C PHE A 555 24.39 44.65 25.52
N THR A 556 25.01 44.31 26.66
CA THR A 556 25.83 45.23 27.48
C THR A 556 26.78 46.08 26.65
N ARG A 557 27.55 45.45 25.75
CA ARG A 557 28.51 46.15 24.87
C ARG A 557 27.84 47.18 23.96
N GLN A 558 26.59 46.95 23.54
CA GLN A 558 25.83 47.86 22.68
C GLN A 558 25.10 48.95 23.46
N LEU A 559 24.69 48.65 24.70
CA LEU A 559 24.02 49.60 25.59
C LEU A 559 25.01 50.58 26.23
N ALA A 560 26.22 50.13 26.57
CA ALA A 560 27.21 50.94 27.29
C ALA A 560 27.49 52.32 26.66
N PRO A 561 27.63 52.49 25.32
CA PRO A 561 27.84 53.80 24.71
C PRO A 561 26.63 54.75 24.75
N ARG A 562 25.46 54.28 25.19
CA ARG A 562 24.20 55.05 25.23
C ARG A 562 23.85 55.58 26.62
N VAL A 563 24.62 55.23 27.64
CA VAL A 563 24.34 55.55 29.05
C VAL A 563 25.59 56.10 29.74
N GLY A 564 25.41 56.92 30.78
CA GLY A 564 26.50 57.49 31.56
C GLY A 564 27.26 56.44 32.37
N HIS A 565 26.53 55.54 33.03
CA HIS A 565 27.06 54.44 33.82
C HIS A 565 26.11 53.24 33.76
N LEU A 566 26.64 52.04 33.49
CA LEU A 566 25.88 50.80 33.36
C LEU A 566 26.32 49.79 34.43
N THR A 567 25.40 49.32 35.26
CA THR A 567 25.62 48.13 36.09
C THR A 567 25.03 46.92 35.37
N ALA A 568 25.87 46.02 34.87
CA ALA A 568 25.47 44.78 34.20
C ALA A 568 25.60 43.60 35.16
N THR A 569 24.49 42.88 35.38
CA THR A 569 24.45 41.80 36.38
C THR A 569 23.88 40.51 35.83
N ASP A 570 24.36 39.38 36.36
CA ASP A 570 23.80 38.05 36.10
C ASP A 570 23.93 37.17 37.35
N ILE A 571 23.07 36.15 37.49
CA ILE A 571 23.15 35.19 38.60
C ILE A 571 24.34 34.22 38.42
N SER A 572 24.83 34.03 37.20
CA SER A 572 25.97 33.17 36.89
C SER A 572 27.28 33.94 36.89
N ASN A 573 28.21 33.57 37.79
CA ASN A 573 29.57 34.12 37.79
C ASN A 573 30.30 33.87 36.45
N VAL A 574 30.06 32.71 35.82
CA VAL A 574 30.65 32.36 34.51
C VAL A 574 30.21 33.34 33.43
N ALA A 575 28.93 33.70 33.42
CA ALA A 575 28.38 34.67 32.46
C ALA A 575 28.97 36.07 32.69
N VAL A 576 29.00 36.52 33.95
CA VAL A 576 29.57 37.83 34.34
C VAL A 576 31.05 37.95 33.96
N GLU A 577 31.86 36.91 34.18
CA GLU A 577 33.28 36.92 33.79
C GLU A 577 33.46 37.07 32.28
N ARG A 578 32.64 36.39 31.48
CA ARG A 578 32.65 36.52 30.02
C ARG A 578 32.15 37.89 29.57
N ALA A 579 31.11 38.42 30.21
CA ALA A 579 30.62 39.77 29.95
C ALA A 579 31.69 40.84 30.21
N ARG A 580 32.40 40.71 31.34
CA ARG A 580 33.54 41.58 31.69
C ARG A 580 34.66 41.50 30.66
N ALA A 581 35.01 40.29 30.21
CA ALA A 581 36.02 40.12 29.16
C ALA A 581 35.57 40.72 27.83
N ARG A 582 34.31 40.51 27.45
CA ARG A 582 33.73 41.02 26.19
C ARG A 582 33.57 42.54 26.18
N CYS A 583 33.48 43.19 27.33
CA CYS A 583 33.33 44.64 27.47
C CYS A 583 34.54 45.31 28.12
N SER A 584 35.74 44.72 28.04
CA SER A 584 36.93 45.24 28.73
C SER A 584 37.35 46.65 28.29
N ASP A 585 36.87 47.10 27.13
CA ASP A 585 37.08 48.41 26.53
C ASP A 585 36.01 49.45 26.91
N GLN A 586 35.02 49.09 27.72
CA GLN A 586 33.93 49.97 28.15
C GLN A 586 34.16 50.46 29.61
N PRO A 587 34.73 51.65 29.82
CA PRO A 587 35.12 52.12 31.16
C PRO A 587 33.93 52.52 32.05
N ASN A 588 32.74 52.61 31.49
CA ASN A 588 31.52 53.02 32.18
C ASN A 588 30.62 51.84 32.60
N VAL A 589 31.14 50.61 32.58
CA VAL A 589 30.38 49.40 32.92
C VAL A 589 30.94 48.72 34.16
N ASP A 590 30.10 48.55 35.17
CA ASP A 590 30.36 47.72 36.35
C ASP A 590 29.64 46.38 36.24
N PHE A 591 30.33 45.30 36.61
CA PHE A 591 29.84 43.93 36.51
C PHE A 591 29.63 43.31 37.89
N GLY A 592 28.46 42.71 38.14
CA GLY A 592 28.12 42.10 39.43
C GLY A 592 27.38 40.77 39.31
N VAL A 593 27.62 39.86 40.27
CA VAL A 593 26.80 38.65 40.43
C VAL A 593 25.61 39.01 41.31
N LEU A 594 24.39 38.87 40.78
CA LEU A 594 23.16 39.27 41.46
C LEU A 594 22.01 38.32 41.10
N ASP A 595 21.37 37.73 42.11
CA ASP A 595 20.09 37.05 41.95
C ASP A 595 18.98 38.07 42.16
N PHE A 596 18.44 38.62 41.07
CA PHE A 596 17.40 39.65 41.16
C PHE A 596 16.09 39.14 41.80
N SER A 597 15.96 37.83 42.03
CA SER A 597 14.86 37.24 42.79
C SER A 597 15.08 37.36 44.30
N ALA A 598 16.28 37.03 44.78
CA ALA A 598 16.62 37.03 46.20
C ALA A 598 17.18 38.38 46.70
N ASP A 599 17.99 39.05 45.90
CA ASP A 599 18.81 40.20 46.31
C ASP A 599 18.10 41.54 46.13
N THR A 600 18.53 42.57 46.87
CA THR A 600 18.01 43.93 46.70
C THR A 600 18.62 44.57 45.45
N LEU A 601 17.79 45.23 44.63
CA LEU A 601 18.26 45.92 43.43
C LEU A 601 18.88 47.28 43.79
N PRO A 602 19.95 47.72 43.09
CA PRO A 602 20.48 49.05 43.29
C PRO A 602 19.46 50.11 42.83
N GLY A 603 19.20 51.11 43.69
CA GLY A 603 18.16 52.13 43.48
C GLY A 603 18.63 53.36 42.70
N GLU A 604 17.67 54.26 42.44
CA GLU A 604 17.86 55.50 41.68
C GLU A 604 18.33 55.27 40.23
N MET A 605 17.77 54.26 39.55
CA MET A 605 18.08 53.95 38.16
C MET A 605 17.23 54.77 37.19
N ASP A 606 17.87 55.42 36.23
CA ASP A 606 17.19 56.11 35.12
C ASP A 606 16.65 55.10 34.10
N LEU A 607 17.33 53.96 33.96
CA LEU A 607 16.95 52.86 33.08
C LEU A 607 17.18 51.51 33.77
N ILE A 608 16.20 50.61 33.71
CA ILE A 608 16.41 49.18 33.97
C ILE A 608 16.08 48.42 32.69
N VAL A 609 16.90 47.44 32.32
CA VAL A 609 16.63 46.54 31.20
C VAL A 609 16.49 45.11 31.69
N CYS A 610 15.38 44.47 31.32
CA CYS A 610 15.09 43.06 31.52
C CYS A 610 14.80 42.40 30.17
N SER A 611 15.84 41.88 29.51
CA SER A 611 15.70 41.18 28.22
C SER A 611 15.76 39.67 28.44
N GLU A 612 14.77 38.93 27.92
CA GLU A 612 14.78 37.46 27.82
C GLU A 612 14.97 36.68 29.14
N VAL A 613 14.66 37.32 30.29
CA VAL A 613 14.89 36.73 31.62
C VAL A 613 13.63 36.45 32.44
N LEU A 614 12.60 37.30 32.36
CA LEU A 614 11.46 37.25 33.31
C LEU A 614 10.57 36.00 33.17
N TYR A 615 10.57 35.33 32.01
CA TYR A 615 9.84 34.07 31.81
C TYR A 615 10.56 32.83 32.38
N TYR A 616 11.75 33.00 32.99
CA TYR A 616 12.43 31.94 33.74
C TYR A 616 12.05 31.92 35.23
N LEU A 617 11.21 32.85 35.69
CA LEU A 617 10.66 32.81 37.05
C LEU A 617 9.66 31.66 37.20
N ASP A 618 9.48 31.18 38.42
CA ASP A 618 8.72 29.96 38.69
C ASP A 618 7.21 30.15 38.40
N ASP A 619 6.68 31.32 38.74
CA ASP A 619 5.26 31.64 38.57
C ASP A 619 4.97 33.16 38.50
N LEU A 620 3.69 33.49 38.23
CA LEU A 620 3.23 34.88 38.17
C LEU A 620 3.25 35.59 39.54
N ALA A 621 3.26 34.85 40.66
CA ALA A 621 3.34 35.45 41.98
C ALA A 621 4.76 35.96 42.25
N GLU A 622 5.78 35.22 41.82
CA GLU A 622 7.15 35.68 41.79
C GLU A 622 7.33 36.88 40.88
N LEU A 623 6.82 36.82 39.64
CA LEU A 623 6.87 37.95 38.72
C LEU A 623 6.29 39.24 39.32
N ARG A 624 5.14 39.16 40.02
CA ARG A 624 4.55 40.32 40.73
C ARG A 624 5.45 40.88 41.84
N ARG A 625 6.19 40.02 42.55
CA ARG A 625 7.16 40.48 43.56
C ARG A 625 8.33 41.20 42.89
N ILE A 626 8.84 40.66 41.79
CA ILE A 626 9.93 41.26 41.02
C ILE A 626 9.50 42.58 40.40
N ALA A 627 8.29 42.68 39.85
CA ALA A 627 7.75 43.92 39.30
C ALA A 627 7.80 45.06 40.33
N LYS A 628 7.41 44.81 41.60
CA LYS A 628 7.50 45.80 42.68
C LYS A 628 8.94 46.23 42.96
N LYS A 629 9.89 45.29 43.02
CA LYS A 629 11.33 45.59 43.20
C LYS A 629 11.87 46.46 42.06
N LEU A 630 11.45 46.22 40.82
CA LEU A 630 11.82 47.03 39.67
C LEU A 630 11.29 48.47 39.81
N VAL A 631 10.04 48.65 40.25
CA VAL A 631 9.48 49.99 40.51
C VAL A 631 10.29 50.71 41.57
N GLU A 632 10.57 50.05 42.69
CA GLU A 632 11.32 50.63 43.82
C GLU A 632 12.74 51.08 43.41
N ALA A 633 13.39 50.35 42.51
CA ALA A 633 14.74 50.64 42.03
C ALA A 633 14.81 51.79 41.00
N LEU A 634 13.76 52.04 40.22
CA LEU A 634 13.72 53.14 39.24
C LEU A 634 13.66 54.51 39.92
N ALA A 635 14.34 55.53 39.40
CA ALA A 635 14.07 56.91 39.81
C ALA A 635 12.65 57.34 39.35
N PRO A 636 11.98 58.30 40.02
CA PRO A 636 10.77 58.92 39.47
C PRO A 636 11.02 59.45 38.04
N GLY A 637 10.17 59.08 37.07
CA GLY A 637 10.39 59.36 35.65
C GLY A 637 11.33 58.39 34.91
N GLY A 638 12.01 57.49 35.62
CA GLY A 638 12.88 56.46 35.04
C GLY A 638 12.12 55.42 34.21
N SER A 639 12.84 54.74 33.32
CA SER A 639 12.27 53.79 32.36
C SER A 639 12.66 52.34 32.64
N LEU A 640 11.73 51.41 32.46
CA LEU A 640 11.98 49.96 32.39
C LEU A 640 11.78 49.48 30.97
N ILE A 641 12.80 48.87 30.37
CA ILE A 641 12.69 48.16 29.10
C ILE A 641 12.57 46.67 29.39
N SER A 642 11.51 46.05 28.89
CA SER A 642 11.26 44.61 29.01
C SER A 642 11.10 44.00 27.62
N ALA A 643 11.92 43.01 27.28
CA ALA A 643 11.91 42.36 25.97
C ALA A 643 11.72 40.85 26.14
N HIS A 644 10.57 40.32 25.68
CA HIS A 644 10.21 38.92 25.87
C HIS A 644 9.50 38.32 24.66
N ALA A 645 9.64 37.00 24.50
CA ALA A 645 8.99 36.21 23.46
C ALA A 645 7.50 35.93 23.75
N PHE A 646 6.68 35.97 22.70
CA PHE A 646 5.30 35.47 22.73
C PHE A 646 5.31 33.95 22.81
N VAL A 647 4.51 33.40 23.73
CA VAL A 647 4.38 31.96 23.94
C VAL A 647 2.92 31.55 23.82
N LEU A 648 2.68 30.32 23.34
CA LEU A 648 1.31 29.82 23.13
C LEU A 648 0.52 29.62 24.41
N ARG A 649 1.21 29.54 25.57
CA ARG A 649 0.56 29.49 26.89
C ARG A 649 -0.23 30.76 27.19
N ASP A 650 0.27 31.92 26.76
CA ASP A 650 -0.39 33.20 27.00
C ASP A 650 -1.57 33.39 26.04
N ASN A 651 -1.37 33.08 24.77
CA ASN A 651 -2.40 33.17 23.74
C ASN A 651 -2.16 32.11 22.65
N VAL A 652 -3.08 31.15 22.59
CA VAL A 652 -2.97 29.99 21.70
C VAL A 652 -3.26 30.34 20.23
N GLU A 653 -4.00 31.43 19.97
CA GLU A 653 -4.43 31.82 18.61
C GLU A 653 -3.37 32.63 17.85
N ARG A 654 -2.32 33.09 18.53
CA ARG A 654 -1.24 33.90 17.94
C ARG A 654 -0.01 33.03 17.66
N THR A 655 0.77 33.42 16.65
CA THR A 655 2.14 32.90 16.47
C THR A 655 2.94 33.04 17.76
N GLY A 656 3.52 31.95 18.22
CA GLY A 656 4.31 31.97 19.45
C GLY A 656 5.14 30.71 19.65
N PHE A 657 6.02 30.77 20.65
CA PHE A 657 6.82 29.64 21.06
C PHE A 657 5.98 28.63 21.87
N ASP A 658 6.16 27.35 21.57
CA ASP A 658 5.56 26.24 22.30
C ASP A 658 6.40 25.88 23.55
N TRP A 659 6.53 26.86 24.44
CA TRP A 659 7.24 26.70 25.71
C TRP A 659 6.26 26.44 26.86
N ASN A 660 6.73 25.75 27.89
CA ASN A 660 5.96 25.46 29.09
C ASN A 660 6.14 26.54 30.18
N THR A 661 6.16 27.81 29.78
CA THR A 661 6.26 28.98 30.68
C THR A 661 5.26 30.06 30.25
N PHE A 662 5.02 31.05 31.10
CA PHE A 662 4.32 32.28 30.71
C PHE A 662 5.27 33.16 29.89
N GLY A 663 4.75 34.01 29.01
CA GLY A 663 5.57 34.79 28.08
C GLY A 663 5.31 36.27 28.13
N ALA A 664 5.62 36.93 27.01
CA ALA A 664 5.58 38.37 26.86
C ALA A 664 4.24 39.02 27.24
N GLN A 665 3.12 38.37 26.94
CA GLN A 665 1.82 38.98 27.21
C GLN A 665 1.54 38.98 28.71
N ALA A 666 1.70 37.83 29.37
CA ALA A 666 1.54 37.73 30.82
C ALA A 666 2.55 38.62 31.58
N ILE A 667 3.77 38.76 31.07
CA ILE A 667 4.79 39.65 31.64
C ILE A 667 4.36 41.11 31.55
N SER A 668 4.00 41.57 30.36
CA SER A 668 3.59 42.94 30.13
C SER A 668 2.34 43.33 30.93
N GLU A 669 1.32 42.45 30.96
CA GLU A 669 0.11 42.67 31.76
C GLU A 669 0.41 42.74 33.26
N THR A 670 1.34 41.91 33.75
CA THR A 670 1.76 41.93 35.16
C THR A 670 2.52 43.21 35.50
N LEU A 671 3.41 43.68 34.63
CA LEU A 671 4.13 44.94 34.79
C LEU A 671 3.18 46.14 34.74
N ALA A 672 2.24 46.17 33.78
CA ALA A 672 1.24 47.22 33.65
C ALA A 672 0.26 47.27 34.84
N ALA A 673 -0.07 46.12 35.43
CA ALA A 673 -0.91 46.05 36.63
C ALA A 673 -0.14 46.43 37.92
N THR A 674 1.17 46.63 37.86
CA THR A 674 1.98 47.01 39.01
C THR A 674 1.90 48.52 39.22
N GLY A 675 1.32 48.94 40.35
CA GLY A 675 1.17 50.35 40.68
C GLY A 675 2.50 51.11 40.62
N GLY A 676 2.52 52.23 39.91
CA GLY A 676 3.70 53.08 39.72
C GLY A 676 4.36 52.96 38.35
N LEU A 677 4.02 51.95 37.53
CA LEU A 677 4.46 51.84 36.13
C LEU A 677 3.31 52.12 35.16
N VAL A 678 3.62 52.81 34.07
CA VAL A 678 2.73 52.98 32.92
C VAL A 678 3.47 52.55 31.66
N LEU A 679 2.84 51.72 30.84
CA LEU A 679 3.37 51.38 29.51
C LEU A 679 3.32 52.63 28.62
N GLU A 680 4.46 53.04 28.09
CA GLU A 680 4.57 54.24 27.27
C GLU A 680 4.72 53.89 25.78
N GLN A 681 5.56 52.90 25.47
CA GLN A 681 5.78 52.45 24.10
C GLN A 681 5.97 50.93 24.05
N SER A 682 5.53 50.29 22.98
CA SER A 682 5.72 48.87 22.73
C SER A 682 6.06 48.63 21.25
N ILE A 683 7.16 47.94 20.97
CA ILE A 683 7.48 47.40 19.65
C ILE A 683 7.10 45.92 19.64
N GLN A 684 6.12 45.54 18.81
CA GLN A 684 5.61 44.17 18.73
C GLN A 684 5.89 43.53 17.38
N THR A 685 6.25 42.26 17.42
CA THR A 685 6.55 41.44 16.25
C THR A 685 5.66 40.21 16.23
N GLU A 686 5.91 39.29 15.29
CA GLU A 686 5.30 37.96 15.29
C GLU A 686 5.73 37.11 16.49
N LEU A 687 6.95 37.29 17.05
CA LEU A 687 7.54 36.37 18.03
C LEU A 687 7.90 36.97 19.38
N TYR A 688 8.03 38.28 19.48
CA TYR A 688 8.41 38.97 20.71
C TYR A 688 7.84 40.38 20.75
N ARG A 689 7.81 40.95 21.95
CA ARG A 689 7.56 42.36 22.18
C ARG A 689 8.65 42.99 23.03
N ILE A 690 8.83 44.29 22.84
CA ILE A 690 9.74 45.12 23.61
C ILE A 690 8.93 46.29 24.14
N ASP A 691 8.79 46.37 25.45
CA ASP A 691 7.99 47.37 26.14
C ASP A 691 8.89 48.35 26.87
N ARG A 692 8.61 49.66 26.73
CA ARG A 692 9.13 50.69 27.62
C ARG A 692 8.03 51.14 28.57
N PHE A 693 8.22 50.84 29.85
CA PHE A 693 7.42 51.37 30.94
C PHE A 693 8.11 52.59 31.55
N ARG A 694 7.33 53.54 32.04
CA ARG A 694 7.82 54.71 32.78
C ARG A 694 7.31 54.69 34.21
N ARG A 695 8.18 54.98 35.18
CA ARG A 695 7.79 55.19 36.58
C ARG A 695 7.12 56.57 36.70
N LEU A 696 5.87 56.61 37.15
CA LEU A 696 5.15 57.88 37.32
C LEU A 696 5.74 58.69 38.47
N SER A 697 5.91 60.00 38.24
CA SER A 697 6.10 61.00 39.29
C SER A 697 4.73 61.37 39.91
N PRO A 698 4.69 61.96 41.13
CA PRO A 698 3.44 62.28 41.82
C PRO A 698 2.44 63.12 41.02
N ASP A 699 2.92 63.93 40.07
CA ASP A 699 2.12 64.85 39.26
C ASP A 699 1.89 64.36 37.81
N ASP A 700 2.38 63.18 37.45
CA ASP A 700 2.29 62.67 36.07
C ASP A 700 0.91 62.09 35.76
N VAL A 701 0.40 62.42 34.57
CA VAL A 701 -0.80 61.78 34.00
C VAL A 701 -0.36 60.61 33.11
N ALA A 702 -1.02 59.46 33.27
CA ALA A 702 -0.81 58.30 32.42
C ALA A 702 -1.22 58.62 30.97
N THR A 703 -0.31 58.42 30.02
CA THR A 703 -0.56 58.57 28.58
C THR A 703 -0.98 57.24 27.98
N GLU A 704 -1.74 57.29 26.87
CA GLU A 704 -1.99 56.07 26.09
C GLU A 704 -0.68 55.52 25.50
N PRO A 705 -0.48 54.19 25.53
CA PRO A 705 0.75 53.58 25.03
C PRO A 705 0.80 53.65 23.50
N MET A 706 1.97 53.97 22.95
CA MET A 706 2.23 53.87 21.52
C MET A 706 2.65 52.43 21.16
N ILE A 707 1.92 51.76 20.28
CA ILE A 707 2.20 50.36 19.90
C ILE A 707 2.58 50.30 18.42
N ASP A 708 3.85 49.96 18.17
CA ASP A 708 4.43 49.80 16.84
C ASP A 708 4.46 48.32 16.46
N HIS A 709 3.72 47.92 15.42
CA HIS A 709 3.77 46.57 14.87
C HIS A 709 4.78 46.51 13.72
N VAL A 710 5.84 45.71 13.90
CA VAL A 710 6.95 45.60 12.93
C VAL A 710 7.31 44.14 12.65
N PRO A 711 7.47 43.73 11.38
CA PRO A 711 7.82 42.36 11.04
C PRO A 711 9.29 42.06 11.38
N ILE A 712 9.61 40.83 11.73
CA ILE A 712 11.02 40.38 11.86
C ILE A 712 11.67 40.30 10.47
N ARG A 713 12.85 40.92 10.30
CA ARG A 713 13.57 40.92 9.01
C ARG A 713 14.69 39.89 8.97
N ALA A 714 15.24 39.54 10.13
CA ALA A 714 16.30 38.57 10.24
C ALA A 714 15.82 37.16 9.85
N PRO A 715 16.66 36.36 9.16
CA PRO A 715 16.36 34.97 8.89
C PRO A 715 16.25 34.19 10.20
N ILE A 716 15.18 33.41 10.32
CA ILE A 716 14.95 32.55 11.49
C ILE A 716 15.61 31.20 11.24
N GLY A 717 16.67 30.91 12.00
CA GLY A 717 17.36 29.62 11.92
C GLY A 717 16.47 28.45 12.41
N ILE A 718 16.70 27.26 11.87
CA ILE A 718 15.94 26.03 12.20
C ILE A 718 15.88 25.76 13.72
N GLY A 719 16.97 26.07 14.45
CA GLY A 719 17.03 25.88 15.90
C GLY A 719 16.00 26.68 16.69
N ILE A 720 15.61 27.86 16.18
CA ILE A 720 14.54 28.71 16.72
C ILE A 720 13.21 28.27 16.11
N ALA A 721 13.15 28.13 14.77
CA ALA A 721 11.93 27.82 14.02
C ALA A 721 11.16 26.62 14.57
N ARG A 722 11.87 25.54 14.93
CA ARG A 722 11.27 24.31 15.48
C ARG A 722 10.43 24.53 16.74
N ASN A 723 10.69 25.59 17.50
CA ASN A 723 9.94 25.89 18.72
C ASN A 723 8.73 26.80 18.46
N ILE A 724 8.53 27.26 17.22
CA ILE A 724 7.46 28.20 16.85
C ILE A 724 6.27 27.41 16.31
N VAL A 725 5.06 27.88 16.62
CA VAL A 725 3.85 27.49 15.89
C VAL A 725 3.32 28.74 15.18
N TRP A 726 3.45 28.75 13.85
CA TRP A 726 3.02 29.86 13.01
C TRP A 726 1.50 29.91 12.87
N GLY A 727 0.90 31.07 13.11
CA GLY A 727 -0.55 31.27 13.03
C GLY A 727 -1.34 30.74 14.23
N GLY A 728 -0.65 30.34 15.31
CA GLY A 728 -1.27 29.79 16.52
C GLY A 728 -1.53 28.28 16.46
N ALA A 729 -1.84 27.70 17.61
CA ALA A 729 -2.18 26.29 17.75
C ALA A 729 -3.69 26.10 17.87
N ARG A 730 -4.19 25.00 17.28
CA ARG A 730 -5.54 24.47 17.55
C ARG A 730 -5.54 23.52 18.73
N ALA A 731 -4.43 22.79 18.92
CA ALA A 731 -4.22 21.92 20.07
C ALA A 731 -2.75 21.86 20.43
N LEU A 732 -2.41 22.04 21.71
CA LEU A 732 -1.04 21.95 22.18
C LEU A 732 -0.62 20.50 22.39
N ARG A 733 0.58 20.12 21.91
CA ARG A 733 1.14 18.76 22.03
C ARG A 733 1.06 18.23 23.47
N ARG A 734 1.38 19.08 24.45
CA ARG A 734 1.34 18.74 25.89
C ARG A 734 -0.06 18.39 26.39
N ASP A 735 -1.08 19.09 25.89
CA ASP A 735 -2.46 18.92 26.37
C ASP A 735 -3.07 17.67 25.75
N VAL A 736 -2.86 17.44 24.45
CA VAL A 736 -3.31 16.21 23.79
C VAL A 736 -2.57 14.99 24.30
N ALA A 737 -1.27 15.07 24.62
CA ALA A 737 -0.53 13.95 25.21
C ALA A 737 -1.10 13.51 26.58
N ARG A 738 -1.61 14.46 27.36
CA ARG A 738 -2.24 14.18 28.67
C ARG A 738 -3.67 13.68 28.55
N SER A 739 -4.45 14.23 27.61
CA SER A 739 -5.89 14.01 27.51
C SER A 739 -6.32 12.93 26.51
N GLU A 740 -5.53 12.69 25.45
CA GLU A 740 -5.92 11.79 24.36
C GLU A 740 -5.17 10.44 24.42
N ARG A 741 -5.90 9.36 24.15
CA ARG A 741 -5.36 8.03 23.88
C ARG A 741 -5.96 7.50 22.59
N ARG A 742 -5.10 7.13 21.64
CA ARG A 742 -5.51 6.71 20.29
C ARG A 742 -5.23 5.22 20.10
N GLN A 743 -6.12 4.57 19.36
CA GLN A 743 -5.95 3.16 18.93
C GLN A 743 -5.35 3.06 17.53
N ARG A 744 -5.41 4.15 16.77
CA ARG A 744 -4.93 4.25 15.39
C ARG A 744 -4.07 5.48 15.21
N ILE A 745 -3.15 5.42 14.25
CA ILE A 745 -2.29 6.53 13.89
C ILE A 745 -2.18 6.65 12.36
N PRO A 746 -1.99 7.87 11.84
CA PRO A 746 -1.63 8.04 10.44
C PRO A 746 -0.16 7.65 10.21
N VAL A 747 0.05 6.80 9.20
CA VAL A 747 1.38 6.54 8.62
C VAL A 747 1.39 7.12 7.22
N LEU A 748 2.06 8.25 7.03
CA LEU A 748 2.04 9.01 5.79
C LEU A 748 3.11 8.51 4.82
N MET A 749 2.76 8.31 3.56
CA MET A 749 3.67 7.87 2.49
C MET A 749 3.85 8.99 1.47
N TYR A 750 5.01 9.64 1.52
CA TYR A 750 5.48 10.62 0.55
C TYR A 750 6.52 10.00 -0.40
N HIS A 751 6.81 10.70 -1.49
CA HIS A 751 7.84 10.31 -2.46
C HIS A 751 8.76 11.54 -2.72
N GLY A 752 8.49 12.36 -3.74
CA GLY A 752 9.27 13.55 -4.05
C GLY A 752 8.68 14.85 -3.49
N VAL A 753 9.54 15.81 -3.14
CA VAL A 753 9.16 17.19 -2.81
C VAL A 753 9.92 18.17 -3.70
N ALA A 754 9.29 18.67 -4.76
CA ALA A 754 9.89 19.58 -5.73
C ALA A 754 8.81 20.36 -6.50
N ASP A 755 9.16 21.57 -6.97
CA ASP A 755 8.25 22.42 -7.74
C ASP A 755 7.99 21.88 -9.15
N ASP A 756 8.99 21.23 -9.76
CA ASP A 756 9.00 20.80 -11.14
C ASP A 756 9.21 19.28 -11.31
N GLY A 757 8.99 18.81 -12.53
CA GLY A 757 9.14 17.41 -12.92
C GLY A 757 8.01 16.90 -13.82
N PRO A 758 8.08 15.64 -14.27
CA PRO A 758 7.12 15.10 -15.24
C PRO A 758 5.68 15.14 -14.76
N ALA A 759 4.73 15.46 -15.65
CA ALA A 759 3.31 15.51 -15.33
C ALA A 759 2.75 14.12 -14.95
N ALA A 760 3.26 13.06 -15.58
CA ALA A 760 2.90 11.67 -15.27
C ALA A 760 3.25 11.27 -13.82
N LEU A 761 4.20 11.97 -13.19
CA LEU A 761 4.65 11.73 -11.81
C LEU A 761 4.06 12.73 -10.80
N ALA A 762 3.14 13.62 -11.21
CA ALA A 762 2.58 14.65 -10.34
C ALA A 762 1.88 14.08 -9.09
N ARG A 763 1.27 12.88 -9.20
CA ARG A 763 0.69 12.17 -8.06
C ARG A 763 1.72 11.91 -6.95
N PHE A 764 2.98 11.63 -7.30
CA PHE A 764 4.05 11.27 -6.37
C PHE A 764 4.96 12.46 -6.00
N ARG A 765 4.59 13.69 -6.37
CA ARG A 765 5.41 14.88 -6.14
C ARG A 765 4.61 16.01 -5.49
N CYS A 766 4.88 16.30 -4.22
CA CYS A 766 4.36 17.51 -3.57
C CYS A 766 5.26 18.72 -3.88
N THR A 767 4.69 19.90 -4.00
CA THR A 767 5.51 21.13 -4.00
C THR A 767 6.03 21.41 -2.58
N PRO A 768 7.21 22.06 -2.43
CA PRO A 768 7.70 22.49 -1.12
C PRO A 768 6.69 23.33 -0.34
N ALA A 769 5.93 24.19 -1.03
CA ALA A 769 4.89 25.03 -0.41
C ALA A 769 3.69 24.21 0.13
N ALA A 770 3.22 23.22 -0.63
CA ALA A 770 2.16 22.33 -0.17
C ALA A 770 2.63 21.48 1.01
N PHE A 771 3.84 20.92 0.93
CA PHE A 771 4.43 20.14 2.01
C PHE A 771 4.64 20.97 3.28
N ALA A 772 5.13 22.21 3.17
CA ALA A 772 5.25 23.14 4.30
C ALA A 772 3.90 23.42 4.98
N SER A 773 2.85 23.61 4.19
CA SER A 773 1.50 23.84 4.72
C SER A 773 0.96 22.62 5.48
N GLN A 774 1.23 21.40 4.98
CA GLN A 774 0.88 20.15 5.66
C GLN A 774 1.63 19.99 6.99
N MET A 775 2.94 20.23 7.01
CA MET A 775 3.75 20.13 8.24
C MET A 775 3.36 21.18 9.28
N ALA A 776 3.09 22.42 8.85
CA ALA A 776 2.59 23.48 9.72
C ALA A 776 1.23 23.12 10.32
N TRP A 777 0.33 22.55 9.52
CA TRP A 777 -0.96 22.08 10.00
C TRP A 777 -0.83 20.96 11.05
N LEU A 778 0.04 19.97 10.81
CA LEU A 778 0.33 18.91 11.79
C LEU A 778 0.81 19.51 13.11
N ARG A 779 1.78 20.44 13.04
CA ARG A 779 2.35 21.11 14.21
C ARG A 779 1.30 21.91 14.98
N ALA A 780 0.46 22.68 14.29
CA ALA A 780 -0.61 23.47 14.92
C ALA A 780 -1.72 22.61 15.55
N ASN A 781 -1.93 21.39 15.06
CA ASN A 781 -2.97 20.47 15.56
C ASN A 781 -2.45 19.44 16.59
N GLY A 782 -1.28 19.69 17.17
CA GLY A 782 -0.74 18.89 18.27
C GLY A 782 -0.14 17.54 17.83
N PHE A 783 0.08 17.32 16.53
CA PHE A 783 0.73 16.10 16.06
C PHE A 783 2.22 16.11 16.38
N HIS A 784 2.78 14.95 16.72
CA HIS A 784 4.21 14.75 16.92
C HIS A 784 4.72 13.53 16.14
N ALA A 785 5.93 13.63 15.60
CA ALA A 785 6.52 12.54 14.83
C ALA A 785 6.93 11.37 15.75
N ILE A 786 6.65 10.14 15.31
CA ILE A 786 7.21 8.91 15.90
C ILE A 786 7.92 8.10 14.82
N MET A 787 8.68 7.08 15.24
CA MET A 787 9.39 6.15 14.37
C MET A 787 8.71 4.78 14.30
N SER A 788 9.06 4.01 13.26
CA SER A 788 8.58 2.64 13.05
C SER A 788 8.77 1.76 14.30
N GLU A 789 9.90 1.86 15.00
CA GLU A 789 10.16 1.07 16.21
C GLU A 789 9.21 1.43 17.37
N GLN A 790 8.78 2.68 17.47
CA GLN A 790 7.82 3.09 18.50
C GLN A 790 6.40 2.58 18.17
N LEU A 791 6.06 2.54 16.88
CA LEU A 791 4.83 1.92 16.39
C LEU A 791 4.83 0.40 16.65
N GLU A 792 5.90 -0.31 16.26
CA GLU A 792 6.05 -1.75 16.52
C GLU A 792 5.97 -2.08 18.01
N TRP A 793 6.63 -1.29 18.86
CA TRP A 793 6.55 -1.46 20.30
C TRP A 793 5.11 -1.30 20.83
N SER A 794 4.38 -0.30 20.33
CA SER A 794 3.00 -0.07 20.77
C SER A 794 2.08 -1.22 20.35
N ILE A 795 2.23 -1.74 19.12
CA ILE A 795 1.50 -2.90 18.61
C ILE A 795 1.82 -4.14 19.46
N ALA A 796 3.11 -4.45 19.65
CA ALA A 796 3.57 -5.63 20.37
C ALA A 796 3.10 -5.66 21.83
N ASN A 797 2.95 -4.50 22.47
CA ASN A 797 2.49 -4.37 23.86
C ASN A 797 0.99 -4.04 23.98
N ARG A 798 0.26 -3.93 22.86
CA ARG A 798 -1.13 -3.43 22.79
C ARG A 798 -1.34 -2.15 23.60
N GLN A 799 -0.36 -1.24 23.54
CA GLN A 799 -0.38 0.00 24.28
C GLN A 799 -0.99 1.13 23.42
N PRO A 800 -2.07 1.78 23.86
CA PRO A 800 -2.63 2.93 23.15
C PRO A 800 -1.63 4.07 23.02
N PHE A 801 -1.70 4.75 21.90
CA PHE A 801 -0.83 5.87 21.56
C PHE A 801 -1.22 7.12 22.36
N ALA A 802 -0.24 7.77 23.01
CA ALA A 802 -0.49 9.00 23.77
C ALA A 802 -0.51 10.22 22.85
N GLY A 803 -1.54 11.07 22.95
CA GLY A 803 -1.68 12.25 22.10
C GLY A 803 -1.96 11.91 20.65
N ARG A 804 -1.35 12.67 19.73
CA ARG A 804 -1.55 12.54 18.27
C ARG A 804 -0.23 12.20 17.55
N PRO A 805 0.29 10.98 17.67
CA PRO A 805 1.49 10.61 16.93
C PRO A 805 1.20 10.47 15.42
N VAL A 806 2.21 10.75 14.62
CA VAL A 806 2.22 10.53 13.16
C VAL A 806 3.56 9.92 12.76
N LEU A 807 3.53 8.90 11.91
CA LEU A 807 4.74 8.36 11.28
C LEU A 807 4.82 8.94 9.87
N ILE A 808 5.89 9.68 9.57
CA ILE A 808 6.10 10.31 8.26
C ILE A 808 7.15 9.50 7.51
N THR A 809 6.77 8.92 6.37
CA THR A 809 7.65 8.09 5.54
C THR A 809 7.86 8.68 4.16
N PHE A 810 9.04 8.49 3.60
CA PHE A 810 9.41 8.84 2.23
C PHE A 810 9.96 7.60 1.53
N ASP A 811 9.40 7.26 0.37
CA ASP A 811 9.93 6.17 -0.46
C ASP A 811 11.03 6.69 -1.40
N ASP A 812 11.73 5.74 -2.03
CA ASP A 812 12.73 5.92 -3.09
C ASP A 812 14.08 6.55 -2.72
N GLY A 813 14.15 7.44 -1.73
CA GLY A 813 15.40 8.09 -1.33
C GLY A 813 15.86 9.22 -2.26
N PHE A 814 14.91 9.99 -2.81
CA PHE A 814 15.19 11.13 -3.67
C PHE A 814 16.03 12.22 -3.00
N GLN A 815 16.92 12.86 -3.77
CA GLN A 815 17.73 14.00 -3.33
C GLN A 815 16.87 15.20 -2.89
N ASN A 816 15.72 15.39 -3.54
CA ASN A 816 14.79 16.48 -3.21
C ASN A 816 14.18 16.38 -1.79
N PHE A 817 14.23 15.21 -1.14
CA PHE A 817 13.96 15.10 0.30
C PHE A 817 14.98 15.90 1.11
N ALA A 818 16.27 15.74 0.82
CA ALA A 818 17.35 16.43 1.51
C ALA A 818 17.30 17.95 1.30
N ASP A 819 16.97 18.36 0.08
CA ASP A 819 17.04 19.75 -0.37
C ASP A 819 15.81 20.56 0.09
N HIS A 820 14.63 19.94 0.12
CA HIS A 820 13.37 20.64 0.37
C HIS A 820 12.60 20.10 1.59
N ALA A 821 12.36 18.79 1.67
CA ALA A 821 11.50 18.22 2.72
C ALA A 821 12.15 18.28 4.11
N TRP A 822 13.44 17.95 4.21
CA TRP A 822 14.15 17.84 5.49
C TRP A 822 14.25 19.17 6.25
N PRO A 823 14.63 20.30 5.63
CA PRO A 823 14.58 21.60 6.30
C PRO A 823 13.18 21.97 6.82
N ILE A 824 12.11 21.67 6.06
CA ILE A 824 10.73 21.96 6.43
C ILE A 824 10.28 21.12 7.63
N LEU A 825 10.59 19.81 7.63
CA LEU A 825 10.29 18.92 8.76
C LEU A 825 10.94 19.43 10.05
N ARG A 826 12.23 19.74 9.99
CA ARG A 826 12.99 20.24 11.14
C ARG A 826 12.47 21.58 11.65
N ALA A 827 12.08 22.48 10.76
CA ALA A 827 11.49 23.77 11.13
C ALA A 827 10.13 23.62 11.86
N ASN A 828 9.47 22.46 11.73
CA ASN A 828 8.21 22.14 12.41
C ASN A 828 8.36 21.16 13.58
N ASP A 829 9.59 20.90 14.03
CA ASP A 829 9.88 19.90 15.09
C ASP A 829 9.24 18.54 14.77
N LEU A 830 9.47 18.09 13.54
CA LEU A 830 9.09 16.80 13.00
C LEU A 830 10.34 16.10 12.44
N THR A 831 10.26 14.77 12.33
CA THR A 831 11.24 13.92 11.66
C THR A 831 10.52 12.96 10.71
N ALA A 832 11.27 12.20 9.93
CA ALA A 832 10.77 11.21 8.99
C ALA A 832 11.71 10.00 8.85
N GLU A 833 11.16 8.92 8.31
CA GLU A 833 11.89 7.73 7.88
C GLU A 833 11.91 7.65 6.35
N VAL A 834 13.09 7.46 5.76
CA VAL A 834 13.28 7.41 4.31
C VAL A 834 13.72 6.01 3.87
N PHE A 835 13.00 5.38 2.94
CA PHE A 835 13.33 4.07 2.41
C PHE A 835 14.26 4.20 1.19
N LEU A 836 15.46 3.63 1.28
CA LEU A 836 16.50 3.77 0.27
C LEU A 836 16.56 2.59 -0.71
N VAL A 837 16.69 2.89 -2.01
CA VAL A 837 17.05 1.91 -3.04
C VAL A 837 18.57 1.77 -3.08
N THR A 838 19.12 0.80 -2.34
CA THR A 838 20.54 0.86 -1.95
C THR A 838 21.54 0.71 -3.10
N ASP A 839 21.22 -0.06 -4.15
CA ASP A 839 22.16 -0.24 -5.28
C ASP A 839 22.13 0.97 -6.24
N LEU A 840 21.24 1.94 -6.01
CA LEU A 840 21.10 3.17 -6.81
C LEU A 840 21.32 4.45 -6.00
N VAL A 841 21.82 4.35 -4.76
CA VAL A 841 22.25 5.52 -3.98
C VAL A 841 23.38 6.24 -4.72
N GLY A 842 23.22 7.55 -4.92
CA GLY A 842 24.09 8.41 -5.73
C GLY A 842 23.77 8.43 -7.23
N GLU A 843 22.84 7.59 -7.69
CA GLU A 843 22.43 7.46 -9.09
C GLU A 843 21.09 8.19 -9.33
N THR A 844 20.31 7.70 -10.30
CA THR A 844 18.97 8.21 -10.62
C THR A 844 17.93 7.11 -10.54
N ALA A 845 16.67 7.51 -10.32
CA ALA A 845 15.50 6.65 -10.30
C ALA A 845 15.17 6.14 -11.71
N ARG A 846 15.89 5.13 -12.18
CA ARG A 846 15.77 4.60 -13.55
C ARG A 846 14.36 4.12 -13.91
N TRP A 847 13.54 3.77 -12.92
CA TRP A 847 12.13 3.40 -13.11
C TRP A 847 11.24 4.57 -13.55
N ASP A 848 11.66 5.82 -13.34
CA ASP A 848 10.95 7.01 -13.81
C ASP A 848 11.09 7.22 -15.33
N ALA A 849 12.07 6.58 -15.98
CA ALA A 849 12.43 6.82 -17.38
C ALA A 849 11.26 6.65 -18.38
N VAL A 850 10.29 5.79 -18.04
CA VAL A 850 9.08 5.58 -18.85
C VAL A 850 8.08 6.74 -18.75
N SER A 851 8.18 7.56 -17.70
CA SER A 851 7.28 8.67 -17.37
C SER A 851 7.92 10.05 -17.55
N GLY A 852 9.25 10.13 -17.65
CA GLY A 852 10.01 11.35 -17.90
C GLY A 852 11.48 11.23 -17.47
N PRO A 853 12.22 12.35 -17.37
CA PRO A 853 13.59 12.34 -16.88
C PRO A 853 13.70 11.73 -15.47
N PRO A 854 14.65 10.78 -15.24
CA PRO A 854 14.86 10.18 -13.93
C PRO A 854 15.19 11.18 -12.82
N THR A 855 14.55 11.03 -11.66
CA THR A 855 14.81 11.85 -10.49
C THR A 855 16.15 11.47 -9.83
N GLN A 856 16.93 12.44 -9.37
CA GLN A 856 18.19 12.20 -8.66
C GLN A 856 17.95 11.55 -7.29
N LEU A 857 18.74 10.52 -6.97
CA LEU A 857 18.74 9.85 -5.66
C LEU A 857 19.86 10.42 -4.77
N MET A 858 19.63 10.40 -3.46
CA MET A 858 20.64 10.82 -2.47
C MET A 858 21.90 9.97 -2.61
N ASP A 859 23.05 10.61 -2.44
CA ASP A 859 24.32 9.91 -2.26
C ASP A 859 24.53 9.48 -0.80
N ALA A 860 25.50 8.60 -0.58
CA ALA A 860 25.80 8.09 0.75
C ALA A 860 26.30 9.17 1.73
N GLY A 861 26.91 10.25 1.22
CA GLY A 861 27.32 11.40 2.04
C GLY A 861 26.12 12.14 2.62
N THR A 862 25.09 12.35 1.79
CA THR A 862 23.82 12.94 2.18
C THR A 862 23.10 12.06 3.19
N VAL A 863 23.00 10.75 2.97
CA VAL A 863 22.40 9.81 3.92
C VAL A 863 23.09 9.88 5.31
N ARG A 864 24.44 9.87 5.35
CA ARG A 864 25.21 10.00 6.60
C ARG A 864 24.90 11.30 7.33
N ARG A 865 24.93 12.43 6.60
CA ARG A 865 24.66 13.77 7.15
C ARG A 865 23.26 13.83 7.76
N LEU A 866 22.23 13.44 7.00
CA LEU A 866 20.85 13.49 7.45
C LEU A 866 20.57 12.55 8.64
N SER A 867 21.19 11.37 8.66
CA SER A 867 21.14 10.45 9.81
C SER A 867 21.72 11.10 11.08
N GLY A 868 22.83 11.83 10.94
CA GLY A 868 23.43 12.62 12.03
C GLY A 868 22.56 13.81 12.48
N GLU A 869 21.74 14.36 11.58
CA GLU A 869 20.80 15.45 11.88
C GLU A 869 19.47 14.97 12.49
N GLY A 870 19.17 13.67 12.42
CA GLY A 870 17.99 13.06 13.05
C GLY A 870 16.96 12.45 12.10
N ALA A 871 17.25 12.35 10.79
CA ALA A 871 16.45 11.56 9.86
C ALA A 871 16.72 10.06 10.07
N PHE A 872 15.73 9.22 9.80
CA PHE A 872 15.88 7.77 9.89
C PHE A 872 15.82 7.16 8.49
N PHE A 873 16.42 5.99 8.33
CA PHE A 873 16.51 5.33 7.04
C PHE A 873 16.16 3.85 7.16
N GLY A 874 15.33 3.39 6.23
CA GLY A 874 14.96 2.00 6.05
C GLY A 874 15.33 1.50 4.65
N SER A 875 15.03 0.24 4.38
CA SER A 875 15.27 -0.37 3.07
C SER A 875 14.08 -0.19 2.12
N HIS A 876 14.33 0.26 0.89
CA HIS A 876 13.40 0.10 -0.25
C HIS A 876 13.85 -1.00 -1.20
N LEU A 877 14.48 -2.04 -0.63
CA LEU A 877 15.24 -3.09 -1.31
C LEU A 877 16.46 -2.55 -2.07
N ALA A 878 17.21 -3.44 -2.70
CA ALA A 878 18.48 -3.08 -3.31
C ALA A 878 18.26 -2.47 -4.70
N THR A 879 17.43 -3.09 -5.53
CA THR A 879 17.29 -2.73 -6.96
C THR A 879 15.94 -2.15 -7.36
N HIS A 880 15.04 -1.91 -6.40
CA HIS A 880 13.65 -1.43 -6.64
C HIS A 880 12.78 -2.39 -7.46
N ARG A 881 13.16 -3.66 -7.61
CA ARG A 881 12.36 -4.63 -8.36
C ARG A 881 11.12 -5.07 -7.57
N ALA A 882 10.01 -5.27 -8.28
CA ALA A 882 8.81 -5.86 -7.69
C ALA A 882 9.09 -7.29 -7.22
N ILE A 883 8.75 -7.58 -5.97
CA ILE A 883 9.16 -8.80 -5.28
C ILE A 883 8.48 -10.07 -5.80
N ASP A 884 7.26 -9.93 -6.32
CA ASP A 884 6.39 -11.03 -6.77
C ASP A 884 6.92 -11.74 -8.02
N GLY A 885 7.86 -11.12 -8.74
CA GLY A 885 8.58 -11.72 -9.87
C GLY A 885 10.01 -12.21 -9.56
N LEU A 886 10.50 -12.01 -8.33
CA LEU A 886 11.81 -12.51 -7.89
C LEU A 886 11.75 -13.97 -7.48
N SER A 887 12.87 -14.69 -7.58
CA SER A 887 13.02 -15.97 -6.87
C SER A 887 13.16 -15.72 -5.36
N SER A 888 12.93 -16.74 -4.53
CA SER A 888 13.11 -16.63 -3.08
C SER A 888 14.57 -16.33 -2.71
N ALA A 889 15.53 -16.83 -3.49
CA ALA A 889 16.95 -16.53 -3.34
C ALA A 889 17.27 -15.06 -3.68
N ASP A 890 16.76 -14.55 -4.81
CA ASP A 890 16.95 -13.15 -5.20
C ASP A 890 16.29 -12.20 -4.20
N LEU A 891 15.07 -12.53 -3.73
CA LEU A 891 14.38 -11.74 -2.71
C LEU A 891 15.16 -11.71 -1.39
N ALA A 892 15.70 -12.84 -0.93
CA ALA A 892 16.55 -12.88 0.24
C ALA A 892 17.84 -12.06 0.05
N ALA A 893 18.45 -12.10 -1.14
CA ALA A 893 19.63 -11.31 -1.46
C ALA A 893 19.34 -9.80 -1.47
N GLU A 894 18.22 -9.36 -2.07
CA GLU A 894 17.72 -7.97 -2.03
C GLU A 894 17.56 -7.48 -0.59
N LEU A 895 16.87 -8.26 0.24
CA LEU A 895 16.59 -7.94 1.64
C LEU A 895 17.87 -7.80 2.47
N LEU A 896 18.78 -8.78 2.37
CA LEU A 896 20.03 -8.80 3.13
C LEU A 896 20.99 -7.69 2.70
N ARG A 897 21.17 -7.51 1.38
CA ARG A 897 22.07 -6.51 0.81
C ARG A 897 21.64 -5.11 1.22
N SER A 898 20.38 -4.78 0.98
CA SER A 898 19.85 -3.45 1.28
C SER A 898 19.95 -3.11 2.77
N ARG A 899 19.57 -4.04 3.65
CA ARG A 899 19.70 -3.83 5.11
C ARG A 899 21.12 -3.46 5.50
N MET A 900 22.10 -4.21 5.01
CA MET A 900 23.50 -4.03 5.38
C MET A 900 24.11 -2.72 4.84
N PHE A 901 23.68 -2.24 3.67
CA PHE A 901 24.09 -0.93 3.17
C PHE A 901 23.51 0.22 4.01
N VAL A 902 22.22 0.14 4.35
CA VAL A 902 21.61 1.15 5.25
C VAL A 902 22.32 1.17 6.61
N GLU A 903 22.61 0.00 7.18
CA GLU A 903 23.37 -0.10 8.45
C GLU A 903 24.78 0.49 8.33
N ARG A 904 25.47 0.30 7.20
CA ARG A 904 26.80 0.89 6.93
C ARG A 904 26.77 2.41 6.89
N TRP A 905 25.78 3.01 6.20
CA TRP A 905 25.72 4.46 6.05
C TRP A 905 25.19 5.16 7.30
N THR A 906 24.22 4.57 7.98
CA THR A 906 23.62 5.19 9.17
C THR A 906 24.42 4.96 10.45
N GLY A 907 25.23 3.89 10.49
CA GLY A 907 25.91 3.42 11.70
C GLY A 907 24.95 2.82 12.73
N ARG A 908 23.70 2.51 12.35
CA ARG A 908 22.64 2.00 13.22
C ARG A 908 22.03 0.72 12.64
N PRO A 909 21.63 -0.27 13.47
CA PRO A 909 20.85 -1.41 13.01
C PRO A 909 19.56 -0.96 12.32
N THR A 910 19.18 -1.61 11.23
CA THR A 910 17.94 -1.31 10.48
C THR A 910 17.04 -2.53 10.49
N ALA A 911 15.78 -2.37 10.91
CA ALA A 911 14.80 -3.44 10.95
C ALA A 911 13.53 -3.15 10.14
N THR A 912 13.53 -2.06 9.36
CA THR A 912 12.37 -1.56 8.61
C THR A 912 12.61 -1.64 7.11
N PHE A 913 11.59 -2.05 6.35
CA PHE A 913 11.56 -1.93 4.90
C PHE A 913 10.22 -1.42 4.39
N ALA A 914 10.22 -0.84 3.20
CA ALA A 914 9.02 -0.63 2.38
C ALA A 914 9.18 -1.40 1.07
N ALA A 915 8.15 -2.15 0.65
CA ALA A 915 8.21 -2.93 -0.58
C ALA A 915 8.01 -2.02 -1.82
N PRO A 916 8.89 -2.09 -2.83
CA PRO A 916 8.73 -1.34 -4.08
C PRO A 916 7.36 -1.54 -4.71
N PHE A 917 6.77 -0.44 -5.21
CA PHE A 917 5.43 -0.40 -5.79
C PHE A 917 4.30 -0.87 -4.85
N SER A 918 4.56 -0.94 -3.54
CA SER A 918 3.64 -1.51 -2.54
C SER A 918 3.23 -2.95 -2.86
N VAL A 919 4.07 -3.70 -3.58
CA VAL A 919 3.79 -5.09 -3.99
C VAL A 919 4.24 -6.05 -2.91
N THR A 920 3.37 -6.97 -2.51
CA THR A 920 3.67 -8.04 -1.55
C THR A 920 3.31 -9.42 -2.12
N ASP A 921 3.88 -10.48 -1.55
CA ASP A 921 3.45 -11.86 -1.77
C ASP A 921 3.61 -12.69 -0.49
N ARG A 922 3.18 -13.97 -0.52
CA ARG A 922 3.22 -14.87 0.64
C ARG A 922 4.64 -15.24 1.10
N ARG A 923 5.68 -14.95 0.31
CA ARG A 923 7.08 -15.28 0.62
C ARG A 923 7.74 -14.15 1.42
N LEU A 924 7.41 -12.89 1.10
CA LEU A 924 8.05 -11.70 1.66
C LEU A 924 8.09 -11.68 3.18
N GLY A 925 6.94 -11.75 3.85
CA GLY A 925 6.87 -11.46 5.29
C GLY A 925 7.77 -12.39 6.13
N ARG A 926 7.84 -13.68 5.78
CA ARG A 926 8.71 -14.63 6.47
C ARG A 926 10.18 -14.45 6.11
N LEU A 927 10.51 -14.36 4.82
CA LEU A 927 11.88 -14.15 4.38
C LEU A 927 12.46 -12.84 4.94
N ALA A 928 11.67 -11.77 5.01
CA ALA A 928 12.07 -10.50 5.62
C ALA A 928 12.43 -10.67 7.10
N ARG A 929 11.60 -11.37 7.88
CA ARG A 929 11.91 -11.71 9.29
C ARG A 929 13.19 -12.52 9.43
N GLU A 930 13.37 -13.52 8.57
CA GLU A 930 14.58 -14.36 8.55
C GLU A 930 15.83 -13.56 8.14
N CYS A 931 15.67 -12.52 7.31
CA CYS A 931 16.73 -11.57 6.92
C CYS A 931 17.03 -10.50 7.98
N GLY A 932 16.23 -10.39 9.04
CA GLY A 932 16.43 -9.47 10.17
C GLY A 932 15.51 -8.26 10.22
N TYR A 933 14.51 -8.16 9.34
CA TYR A 933 13.48 -7.14 9.42
C TYR A 933 12.42 -7.52 10.45
N ARG A 934 11.84 -6.52 11.09
CA ARG A 934 10.69 -6.67 11.99
C ARG A 934 9.49 -5.87 11.54
N ILE A 935 9.74 -4.83 10.74
CA ILE A 935 8.76 -3.85 10.33
C ILE A 935 8.77 -3.75 8.82
N GLY A 936 7.59 -3.80 8.20
CA GLY A 936 7.43 -3.79 6.76
C GLY A 936 6.24 -2.94 6.35
N PHE A 937 6.40 -2.14 5.30
CA PHE A 937 5.32 -1.40 4.66
C PHE A 937 5.04 -2.00 3.28
N GLY A 938 3.87 -2.61 3.14
CA GLY A 938 3.48 -3.38 1.96
C GLY A 938 2.36 -2.72 1.16
N GLY A 939 1.38 -3.54 0.75
CA GLY A 939 0.27 -3.16 -0.12
C GLY A 939 -0.98 -2.66 0.61
N ARG A 940 -0.96 -2.59 1.93
CA ARG A 940 -2.12 -2.16 2.72
C ARG A 940 -2.23 -0.65 2.75
N HIS A 941 -3.45 -0.15 2.52
CA HIS A 941 -3.75 1.28 2.56
C HIS A 941 -4.61 1.63 3.77
N GLY A 942 -4.31 2.74 4.42
CA GLY A 942 -5.06 3.26 5.58
C GLY A 942 -4.19 3.56 6.81
N PRO A 943 -4.81 3.94 7.94
CA PRO A 943 -4.10 4.14 9.20
C PRO A 943 -3.63 2.81 9.81
N ALA A 944 -2.56 2.87 10.59
CA ALA A 944 -2.09 1.72 11.37
C ALA A 944 -2.80 1.67 12.72
N ASP A 945 -3.12 0.48 13.20
CA ASP A 945 -3.72 0.23 14.51
C ASP A 945 -2.97 -0.85 15.28
N LEU A 946 -3.39 -1.11 16.53
CA LEU A 946 -2.74 -2.06 17.43
C LEU A 946 -2.92 -3.54 17.01
N ASP A 947 -3.76 -3.84 16.03
CA ASP A 947 -4.04 -5.20 15.56
C ASP A 947 -3.32 -5.53 14.24
N CYS A 948 -2.60 -4.57 13.66
CA CYS A 948 -1.82 -4.78 12.44
C CYS A 948 -0.61 -5.72 12.67
N ASP A 949 -0.27 -6.52 11.65
CA ASP A 949 1.01 -7.25 11.62
C ASP A 949 2.14 -6.24 11.34
N PRO A 950 3.16 -6.10 12.21
CA PRO A 950 4.29 -5.19 11.99
C PRO A 950 5.02 -5.41 10.66
N ILE A 951 5.02 -6.61 10.08
CA ILE A 951 5.71 -6.87 8.81
C ILE A 951 4.90 -6.42 7.56
N ASP A 952 3.65 -6.00 7.74
CA ASP A 952 2.75 -5.52 6.67
C ASP A 952 1.84 -4.39 7.20
N LEU A 953 2.47 -3.29 7.62
CA LEU A 953 1.80 -2.11 8.13
C LEU A 953 1.16 -1.29 6.99
N PRO A 954 -0.06 -0.77 7.19
CA PRO A 954 -0.72 0.07 6.22
C PRO A 954 -0.13 1.49 6.18
N ARG A 955 -0.23 2.14 5.02
CA ARG A 955 0.12 3.56 4.85
C ARG A 955 -0.96 4.34 4.12
N ILE A 956 -0.99 5.65 4.38
CA ILE A 956 -1.82 6.63 3.68
C ILE A 956 -0.94 7.32 2.64
N GLU A 957 -1.22 7.06 1.37
CA GLU A 957 -0.55 7.75 0.26
C GLU A 957 -0.90 9.23 0.27
N ILE A 958 0.12 10.09 0.32
CA ILE A 958 -0.06 11.53 0.15
C ILE A 958 0.21 11.89 -1.30
N ARG A 959 -0.84 12.36 -1.97
CA ARG A 959 -0.79 12.69 -3.38
C ARG A 959 -0.43 14.16 -3.60
N GLY A 960 0.52 14.40 -4.49
CA GLY A 960 0.93 15.75 -4.89
C GLY A 960 -0.11 16.54 -5.69
N ASP A 961 -1.08 15.84 -6.29
CA ASP A 961 -2.17 16.43 -7.08
C ASP A 961 -3.44 16.73 -6.26
N ARG A 962 -3.34 16.71 -4.92
CA ARG A 962 -4.45 16.98 -3.99
C ARG A 962 -4.18 18.23 -3.14
N SER A 963 -5.26 18.88 -2.70
CA SER A 963 -5.20 20.10 -1.90
C SER A 963 -4.86 19.81 -0.42
N LEU A 964 -4.56 20.88 0.32
CA LEU A 964 -4.43 20.81 1.78
C LEU A 964 -5.74 20.31 2.43
N ASP A 965 -6.90 20.69 1.91
CA ASP A 965 -8.19 20.25 2.48
C ASP A 965 -8.38 18.73 2.36
N ASP A 966 -7.94 18.10 1.26
CA ASP A 966 -7.95 16.62 1.13
C ASP A 966 -7.01 15.97 2.15
N PHE A 967 -5.83 16.56 2.37
CA PHE A 967 -4.89 16.10 3.40
C PHE A 967 -5.51 16.19 4.80
N VAL A 968 -6.13 17.33 5.13
CA VAL A 968 -6.79 17.58 6.42
C VAL A 968 -7.93 16.59 6.64
N ALA A 969 -8.84 16.46 5.68
CA ALA A 969 -9.98 15.55 5.77
C ALA A 969 -9.54 14.09 5.99
N ARG A 970 -8.46 13.65 5.33
CA ARG A 970 -7.89 12.31 5.54
C ARG A 970 -7.38 12.12 6.97
N LEU A 971 -6.73 13.13 7.56
CA LEU A 971 -6.18 12.99 8.91
C LEU A 971 -7.24 13.15 9.98
N GLU A 972 -8.23 14.03 9.78
CA GLU A 972 -9.39 14.14 10.66
C GLU A 972 -10.18 12.83 10.69
N ALA A 973 -10.36 12.15 9.55
CA ALA A 973 -10.99 10.82 9.51
C ALA A 973 -10.19 9.72 10.24
N VAL A 974 -8.90 9.93 10.53
CA VAL A 974 -8.10 9.03 11.38
C VAL A 974 -8.24 9.40 12.86
N LEU A 975 -8.57 10.65 13.16
CA LEU A 975 -8.81 11.16 14.51
C LEU A 975 -10.26 10.90 14.99
N GLU A 976 -11.20 10.66 14.09
CA GLU A 976 -12.56 10.18 14.42
C GLU A 976 -12.56 8.66 14.67
#